data_AF-A0A932P211-F1
#
_entry.id   AF-A0A932P211-F1
#
_cell.length_a   1.000
_cell.length_b   1.000
_cell.length_c   1.000
_cell.angle_alpha   90.00
_cell.angle_beta   90.00
_cell.angle_gamma   90.00
#
_symmetry.space_group_name_H-M   'P 1'
#
loop_
_entity.id
_entity.type
_entity.pdbx_description
1 polymer ?
#
loop_
_entity_poly.entity_id
_entity_poly.type
_entity_poly.pdbx_seq_one_letter_code
_entity_poly.pdbx_strand_id
1 'polypeptide(L)'
;MDEKLLLEDPLLSGLGEITPVWIQVWQRNTIHIVAFSVFLAVLILLLVFRDRLVRHPRWRDRARNTALVVSAVYMGLVLGTQPGTTYILIAAQNLKSGMTDLTFYLMDPFIFFSFAFILLTVFLWGRGAFCGWLCPFGSFLELLYKGYERLFPRWTWKVPVAWHNRLVYLKYFFFVLILGVSFYDFYLSEYMAEVEPFKTYVVKLNRGWIFVAWFGLVVLSSMLVYRSFCRYVCPLGGMLAFPARLTSIFPIVKLKRYDYCGTCRIGERSCDPQAIRRDGSIDAAECLYCLDCQVNYYDDELCPVLLLKAKGRAPEPPALAPRPPRASRRKAERMAAAGLTVLVLIPGTAFGATLVVGKDAGSIGEALKRARPGDTIEVPAGTYRERVQIERRVRLSGRPGAVIDGGGEGPVVGISAAGAVVEGFTIRNAPTTHDTQGAGVLVIKGADGAAIRNNRIENTNYGVWVTGANGVAIEKNEILGKKELDVEARGNGVLLNAADGAVVRENVVRDSRDGVYLEITHHARVEKNDIERSRYSIHTMWCDHGVFNDNRMAGNLVGLALMYTKGSEANRNVSVGNSTQGIVAIQVVRSQMIGNVLIGNTKGLFLYNSILNRVTDNLIANNNLGVHSWGGSEENEITRNTFFRNEIQVKHVAARDERWDGNYWSDYMGWDTGQDGEGDIPYESNTLVDALLWRYPAAKLLLFSPSLQFLWMVEKQFPILRAPRVVDRRPAMNPMFPRWMEILAAHPGRPAKYYGEMEKLPHMPGG
;
A
#
# COMPACT_ATOMS: atom_id res chain seq x y z
N MET A 1 3.17 -5.30 15.58
CA MET A 1 4.43 -5.70 16.27
C MET A 1 5.35 -4.49 16.26
N ASP A 2 6.20 -4.29 17.27
CA ASP A 2 6.85 -2.98 17.48
C ASP A 2 7.93 -2.70 16.41
N GLU A 3 7.74 -1.61 15.67
CA GLU A 3 8.49 -1.25 14.45
C GLU A 3 9.96 -0.89 14.74
N LYS A 4 10.27 -0.55 16.01
CA LYS A 4 11.58 -0.06 16.45
C LYS A 4 12.71 -1.09 16.40
N LEU A 5 12.43 -2.39 16.45
CA LEU A 5 13.51 -3.40 16.49
C LEU A 5 14.26 -3.56 15.15
N LEU A 6 13.76 -2.98 14.05
CA LEU A 6 14.35 -3.14 12.71
C LEU A 6 15.45 -2.11 12.36
N LEU A 7 15.64 -1.08 13.18
CA LEU A 7 16.49 0.09 12.84
C LEU A 7 17.86 0.13 13.54
N GLU A 8 18.19 -0.87 14.37
CA GLU A 8 19.43 -0.88 15.18
C GLU A 8 20.36 -2.09 14.93
N ASP A 9 20.12 -2.94 13.92
CA ASP A 9 21.04 -4.06 13.58
C ASP A 9 22.22 -3.57 12.71
N PRO A 10 23.49 -3.65 13.17
CA PRO A 10 24.65 -3.14 12.43
C PRO A 10 24.94 -3.83 11.09
N LEU A 11 24.39 -5.04 10.87
CA LEU A 11 24.63 -5.83 9.65
C LEU A 11 24.10 -5.17 8.38
N LEU A 12 23.13 -4.25 8.48
CA LEU A 12 22.59 -3.51 7.34
C LEU A 12 23.59 -2.49 6.73
N SER A 13 24.65 -2.13 7.44
CA SER A 13 25.60 -1.08 7.03
C SER A 13 26.51 -1.42 5.83
N GLY A 14 26.55 -2.68 5.40
CA GLY A 14 27.42 -3.17 4.31
C GLY A 14 26.72 -3.42 2.98
N LEU A 15 25.38 -3.35 2.91
CA LEU A 15 24.60 -3.56 1.70
C LEU A 15 24.30 -2.21 1.03
N GLY A 16 24.53 -2.12 -0.29
CA GLY A 16 24.22 -0.90 -1.05
C GLY A 16 22.74 -0.52 -0.91
N GLU A 17 22.48 0.69 -0.42
CA GLU A 17 21.19 1.07 0.17
C GLU A 17 19.97 0.66 -0.67
N ILE A 18 19.15 -0.24 -0.11
CA ILE A 18 17.83 -0.58 -0.67
C ILE A 18 16.92 0.63 -0.45
N THR A 19 17.00 1.60 -1.36
CA THR A 19 16.20 2.83 -1.31
C THR A 19 14.71 2.48 -1.16
N PRO A 20 14.04 2.86 -0.06
CA PRO A 20 12.63 2.56 0.14
C PRO A 20 11.76 3.11 -1.00
N VAL A 21 10.56 2.54 -1.17
CA VAL A 21 9.64 2.95 -2.25
C VAL A 21 9.37 4.46 -2.24
N TRP A 22 9.25 5.07 -1.06
CA TRP A 22 9.12 6.52 -0.94
C TRP A 22 10.36 7.28 -1.43
N ILE A 23 11.59 6.82 -1.16
CA ILE A 23 12.82 7.41 -1.73
C ILE A 23 12.80 7.31 -3.27
N GLN A 24 12.34 6.19 -3.84
CA GLN A 24 12.23 6.04 -5.30
C GLN A 24 11.19 6.99 -5.90
N VAL A 25 10.06 7.21 -5.21
CA VAL A 25 9.05 8.22 -5.59
C VAL A 25 9.64 9.64 -5.50
N TRP A 26 10.45 9.94 -4.48
CA TRP A 26 11.09 11.25 -4.33
C TRP A 26 12.15 11.48 -5.43
N GLN A 27 13.04 10.50 -5.66
CA GLN A 27 14.03 10.53 -6.73
C GLN A 27 13.38 10.77 -8.10
N ARG A 28 12.33 10.01 -8.45
CA ARG A 28 11.56 10.20 -9.69
C ARG A 28 10.96 11.61 -9.81
N ASN A 29 10.51 12.20 -8.71
CA ASN A 29 9.86 13.51 -8.67
C ASN A 29 10.81 14.69 -8.37
N THR A 30 12.14 14.48 -8.33
CA THR A 30 13.13 15.47 -7.87
C THR A 30 12.93 16.87 -8.47
N ILE A 31 12.69 16.98 -9.78
CA ILE A 31 12.47 18.27 -10.46
C ILE A 31 11.22 18.99 -9.92
N HIS A 32 10.12 18.26 -9.77
CA HIS A 32 8.87 18.80 -9.23
C HIS A 32 8.99 19.14 -7.74
N ILE A 33 9.73 18.33 -6.97
CA ILE A 33 10.01 18.58 -5.55
C ILE A 33 10.81 19.87 -5.40
N VAL A 34 11.91 20.04 -6.14
CA VAL A 34 12.71 21.28 -6.12
C VAL A 34 11.86 22.48 -6.51
N ALA A 35 11.09 22.39 -7.60
CA ALA A 35 10.19 23.47 -8.03
C ALA A 35 9.13 23.82 -6.97
N PHE A 36 8.56 22.81 -6.29
CA PHE A 36 7.59 23.01 -5.22
C PHE A 36 8.23 23.60 -3.96
N SER A 37 9.39 23.09 -3.53
CA SER A 37 10.15 23.65 -2.40
C SER A 37 10.57 25.10 -2.63
N VAL A 38 10.99 25.46 -3.86
CA VAL A 38 11.26 26.85 -4.26
C VAL A 38 9.99 27.69 -4.19
N PHE A 39 8.83 27.19 -4.65
CA PHE A 39 7.55 27.89 -4.51
C PHE A 39 7.17 28.12 -3.04
N LEU A 40 7.31 27.11 -2.16
CA LEU A 40 7.07 27.25 -0.72
C LEU A 40 8.02 28.28 -0.09
N ALA A 41 9.31 28.28 -0.44
CA ALA A 41 10.26 29.28 0.02
C ALA A 41 9.90 30.70 -0.45
N VAL A 42 9.45 30.86 -1.70
CA VAL A 42 8.93 32.15 -2.22
C VAL A 42 7.70 32.60 -1.45
N LEU A 43 6.75 31.71 -1.11
CA LEU A 43 5.59 32.06 -0.27
C LEU A 43 6.03 32.53 1.14
N ILE A 44 6.99 31.86 1.77
CA ILE A 44 7.55 32.28 3.06
C ILE A 44 8.20 33.67 2.95
N LEU A 45 9.03 33.90 1.92
CA LEU A 45 9.67 35.19 1.68
C LEU A 45 8.64 36.32 1.47
N LEU A 46 7.56 36.08 0.72
CA LEU A 46 6.47 37.04 0.53
C LEU A 46 5.72 37.37 1.84
N LEU A 47 5.54 36.40 2.73
CA LEU A 47 4.89 36.59 4.05
C LEU A 47 5.81 37.26 5.09
N VAL A 48 7.13 37.02 5.00
CA VAL A 48 8.16 37.70 5.79
C VAL A 48 8.28 39.17 5.35
N PHE A 49 8.51 39.42 4.07
CA PHE A 49 8.68 40.77 3.50
C PHE A 49 7.35 41.51 3.19
N ARG A 50 6.22 40.99 3.70
CA ARG A 50 4.86 41.54 3.47
C ARG A 50 4.77 43.05 3.65
N ASP A 51 5.44 43.61 4.67
CA ASP A 51 5.39 45.04 5.02
C ASP A 51 6.08 45.95 3.98
N ARG A 52 6.96 45.39 3.14
CA ARG A 52 7.55 46.05 1.97
C ARG A 52 6.70 45.81 0.72
N LEU A 53 6.13 44.61 0.58
CA LEU A 53 5.26 44.24 -0.53
C LEU A 53 3.98 45.09 -0.60
N VAL A 54 3.30 45.30 0.54
CA VAL A 54 2.01 46.02 0.60
C VAL A 54 2.11 47.52 0.28
N ARG A 55 3.29 48.13 0.43
CA ARG A 55 3.57 49.52 0.00
C ARG A 55 3.62 49.69 -1.52
N HIS A 56 3.58 48.59 -2.26
CA HIS A 56 3.59 48.58 -3.72
C HIS A 56 2.40 47.74 -4.20
N PRO A 57 1.16 48.28 -4.21
CA PRO A 57 -0.07 47.50 -4.42
C PRO A 57 -0.02 46.66 -5.70
N ARG A 58 0.44 47.23 -6.82
CA ARG A 58 0.62 46.53 -8.10
C ARG A 58 1.54 45.30 -8.00
N TRP A 59 2.57 45.33 -7.16
CA TRP A 59 3.45 44.18 -6.91
C TRP A 59 2.83 43.17 -5.95
N ARG A 60 2.14 43.64 -4.91
CA ARG A 60 1.32 42.80 -4.01
C ARG A 60 0.30 41.99 -4.80
N ASP A 61 -0.45 42.64 -5.67
CA ASP A 61 -1.52 42.03 -6.47
C ASP A 61 -0.97 41.01 -7.48
N ARG A 62 0.15 41.33 -8.15
CA ARG A 62 0.87 40.40 -9.03
C ARG A 62 1.36 39.17 -8.28
N ALA A 63 2.06 39.35 -7.14
CA ALA A 63 2.55 38.24 -6.33
C ALA A 63 1.40 37.37 -5.79
N ARG A 64 0.32 38.00 -5.32
CA ARG A 64 -0.91 37.34 -4.86
C ARG A 64 -1.54 36.49 -5.96
N ASN A 65 -1.79 37.07 -7.12
CA ASN A 65 -2.48 36.37 -8.21
C ASN A 65 -1.59 35.30 -8.86
N THR A 66 -0.28 35.52 -8.95
CA THR A 66 0.68 34.48 -9.40
C THR A 66 0.68 33.28 -8.44
N ALA A 67 0.75 33.51 -7.13
CA ALA A 67 0.67 32.45 -6.13
C ALA A 67 -0.63 31.65 -6.24
N LEU A 68 -1.78 32.32 -6.39
CA LEU A 68 -3.07 31.65 -6.56
C LEU A 68 -3.12 30.78 -7.82
N VAL A 69 -2.56 31.24 -8.94
CA VAL A 69 -2.53 30.48 -10.21
C VAL A 69 -1.60 29.27 -10.10
N VAL A 70 -0.42 29.40 -9.50
CA VAL A 70 0.50 28.28 -9.27
C VAL A 70 -0.12 27.25 -8.31
N SER A 71 -0.71 27.69 -7.20
CA SER A 71 -1.42 26.79 -6.27
C SER A 71 -2.59 26.08 -6.94
N ALA A 72 -3.47 26.80 -7.66
CA ALA A 72 -4.62 26.20 -8.32
C ALA A 72 -4.23 25.23 -9.44
N VAL A 73 -3.40 25.66 -10.38
CA VAL A 73 -3.12 24.92 -11.61
C VAL A 73 -1.97 23.93 -11.42
N TYR A 74 -0.81 24.37 -10.95
CA TYR A 74 0.37 23.50 -10.87
C TYR A 74 0.23 22.49 -9.72
N MET A 75 0.01 22.95 -8.49
CA MET A 75 -0.16 22.02 -7.35
C MET A 75 -1.47 21.22 -7.46
N GLY A 76 -2.59 21.86 -7.82
CA GLY A 76 -3.89 21.19 -7.88
C GLY A 76 -4.14 20.29 -9.10
N LEU A 77 -3.81 20.73 -10.31
CA LEU A 77 -4.20 20.05 -11.56
C LEU A 77 -3.03 19.39 -12.31
N VAL A 78 -1.78 19.79 -12.07
CA VAL A 78 -0.59 19.12 -12.64
C VAL A 78 -0.06 18.05 -11.69
N LEU A 79 0.21 18.41 -10.42
CA LEU A 79 0.70 17.45 -9.41
C LEU A 79 -0.42 16.60 -8.78
N GLY A 80 -1.68 17.02 -8.89
CA GLY A 80 -2.83 16.32 -8.28
C GLY A 80 -2.89 16.43 -6.74
N THR A 81 -2.09 17.31 -6.15
CA THR A 81 -1.83 17.39 -4.71
C THR A 81 -2.85 18.30 -4.02
N GLN A 82 -3.58 17.80 -3.02
CA GLN A 82 -4.42 18.63 -2.16
C GLN A 82 -4.51 18.03 -0.75
N PRO A 83 -3.85 18.64 0.27
CA PRO A 83 -4.07 18.25 1.67
C PRO A 83 -5.56 18.35 2.05
N GLY A 84 -6.04 17.35 2.76
CA GLY A 84 -7.44 17.18 3.17
C GLY A 84 -7.57 16.51 4.53
N THR A 85 -8.79 16.43 5.07
CA THR A 85 -9.06 15.88 6.39
C THR A 85 -8.66 14.41 6.55
N THR A 86 -8.70 13.58 5.50
CA THR A 86 -8.28 12.17 5.55
C THR A 86 -6.90 11.95 6.19
N TYR A 87 -5.90 12.77 5.86
CA TYR A 87 -4.54 12.67 6.42
C TYR A 87 -4.48 12.95 7.93
N ILE A 88 -5.45 13.70 8.46
CA ILE A 88 -5.57 14.00 9.89
C ILE A 88 -6.31 12.86 10.61
N LEU A 89 -7.23 12.17 9.94
CA LEU A 89 -7.85 10.95 10.47
C LEU A 89 -6.79 9.83 10.59
N ILE A 90 -5.94 9.68 9.57
CA ILE A 90 -4.80 8.75 9.60
C ILE A 90 -3.83 9.12 10.74
N ALA A 91 -3.50 10.40 10.93
CA ALA A 91 -2.68 10.84 12.07
C ALA A 91 -3.31 10.48 13.43
N ALA A 92 -4.63 10.66 13.56
CA ALA A 92 -5.36 10.31 14.78
C ALA A 92 -5.45 8.79 15.01
N GLN A 93 -5.55 7.98 13.95
CA GLN A 93 -5.56 6.52 14.05
C GLN A 93 -4.18 5.92 14.33
N ASN A 94 -3.11 6.44 13.74
CA ASN A 94 -1.73 6.08 14.09
C ASN A 94 -1.46 6.38 15.59
N LEU A 95 -1.89 7.56 16.07
CA LEU A 95 -1.83 7.90 17.50
C LEU A 95 -2.70 6.98 18.39
N LYS A 96 -3.90 6.58 17.93
CA LYS A 96 -4.80 5.64 18.67
C LYS A 96 -4.22 4.23 18.76
N SER A 97 -3.53 3.77 17.71
CA SER A 97 -2.95 2.42 17.62
C SER A 97 -1.54 2.32 18.21
N GLY A 98 -0.92 3.45 18.55
CA GLY A 98 0.46 3.51 19.04
C GLY A 98 1.52 3.36 17.94
N MET A 99 1.11 3.24 16.67
CA MET A 99 2.02 3.08 15.54
C MET A 99 2.58 4.43 15.12
N THR A 100 3.91 4.52 15.00
CA THR A 100 4.60 5.77 14.60
C THR A 100 4.99 5.82 13.13
N ASP A 101 4.48 4.90 12.30
CA ASP A 101 4.81 4.87 10.88
C ASP A 101 4.47 6.20 10.19
N LEU A 102 5.49 6.76 9.53
CA LEU A 102 5.43 7.96 8.71
C LEU A 102 5.49 7.64 7.21
N THR A 103 5.69 6.37 6.82
CA THR A 103 5.85 5.91 5.44
C THR A 103 4.68 6.35 4.58
N PHE A 104 3.43 6.25 5.08
CA PHE A 104 2.25 6.76 4.36
C PHE A 104 2.35 8.25 3.98
N TYR A 105 2.92 9.10 4.85
CA TYR A 105 3.15 10.51 4.54
C TYR A 105 4.31 10.72 3.57
N LEU A 106 5.34 9.88 3.65
CA LEU A 106 6.50 9.95 2.75
C LEU A 106 6.16 9.48 1.33
N MET A 107 5.12 8.65 1.13
CA MET A 107 4.68 8.21 -0.21
C MET A 107 4.21 9.36 -1.13
N ASP A 108 3.69 10.47 -0.58
CA ASP A 108 3.43 11.70 -1.34
C ASP A 108 4.33 12.85 -0.84
N PRO A 109 5.45 13.14 -1.52
CA PRO A 109 6.35 14.22 -1.13
C PRO A 109 5.67 15.60 -1.10
N PHE A 110 4.71 15.86 -2.00
CA PHE A 110 4.08 17.17 -2.10
C PHE A 110 3.09 17.41 -0.95
N ILE A 111 2.40 16.36 -0.50
CA ILE A 111 1.58 16.39 0.72
C ILE A 111 2.46 16.49 1.96
N PHE A 112 3.57 15.76 2.04
CA PHE A 112 4.57 15.90 3.11
C PHE A 112 5.09 17.35 3.24
N PHE A 113 5.61 17.93 2.15
CA PHE A 113 6.09 19.32 2.14
C PHE A 113 4.96 20.34 2.41
N SER A 114 3.72 20.04 1.99
CA SER A 114 2.56 20.87 2.32
C SER A 114 2.24 20.85 3.82
N PHE A 115 2.27 19.68 4.47
CA PHE A 115 2.06 19.58 5.92
C PHE A 115 3.22 20.17 6.72
N ALA A 116 4.46 20.04 6.26
CA ALA A 116 5.60 20.74 6.85
C ALA A 116 5.44 22.27 6.77
N PHE A 117 5.02 22.80 5.60
CA PHE A 117 4.70 24.23 5.44
C PHE A 117 3.52 24.66 6.32
N ILE A 118 2.45 23.86 6.42
CA ILE A 118 1.32 24.12 7.32
C ILE A 118 1.81 24.22 8.76
N LEU A 119 2.56 23.23 9.25
CA LEU A 119 3.03 23.17 10.63
C LEU A 119 3.94 24.36 10.97
N LEU A 120 4.86 24.70 10.07
CA LEU A 120 5.75 25.86 10.23
C LEU A 120 4.96 27.19 10.22
N THR A 121 4.00 27.35 9.32
CA THR A 121 3.35 28.65 9.08
C THR A 121 2.14 28.91 9.99
N VAL A 122 1.44 27.88 10.46
CA VAL A 122 0.18 28.05 11.21
C VAL A 122 0.37 28.70 12.59
N PHE A 123 1.52 28.50 13.24
CA PHE A 123 1.86 29.16 14.51
C PHE A 123 2.36 30.60 14.34
N LEU A 124 2.74 31.00 13.12
CA LEU A 124 3.26 32.34 12.82
C LEU A 124 2.16 33.24 12.23
N TRP A 125 1.47 32.76 11.19
CA TRP A 125 0.53 33.52 10.38
C TRP A 125 -0.94 33.02 10.49
N GLY A 126 -1.20 32.05 11.39
CA GLY A 126 -2.49 31.36 11.47
C GLY A 126 -2.78 30.51 10.23
N ARG A 127 -4.02 30.06 10.07
CA ARG A 127 -4.43 29.25 8.89
C ARG A 127 -4.26 29.98 7.56
N GLY A 128 -4.11 31.30 7.59
CA GLY A 128 -4.12 32.16 6.41
C GLY A 128 -2.92 31.97 5.47
N ALA A 129 -1.78 31.48 5.94
CA ALA A 129 -0.68 31.11 5.05
C ALA A 129 -1.09 29.96 4.11
N PHE A 130 -1.51 28.81 4.66
CA PHE A 130 -1.98 27.68 3.86
C PHE A 130 -3.30 27.98 3.15
N CYS A 131 -4.39 28.23 3.89
CA CYS A 131 -5.72 28.39 3.31
C CYS A 131 -5.80 29.59 2.36
N GLY A 132 -4.99 30.64 2.60
CA GLY A 132 -4.95 31.83 1.78
C GLY A 132 -4.05 31.71 0.55
N TRP A 133 -2.82 31.20 0.66
CA TRP A 133 -1.81 31.28 -0.41
C TRP A 133 -1.45 29.93 -1.07
N LEU A 134 -1.35 28.84 -0.30
CA LEU A 134 -0.89 27.55 -0.82
C LEU A 134 -2.03 26.61 -1.27
N CYS A 135 -3.16 26.60 -0.55
CA CYS A 135 -4.24 25.64 -0.78
C CYS A 135 -4.79 25.71 -2.22
N PRO A 136 -4.65 24.64 -3.05
CA PRO A 136 -5.06 24.65 -4.46
C PRO A 136 -6.54 24.97 -4.66
N PHE A 137 -7.43 24.20 -4.03
CA PHE A 137 -8.87 24.39 -4.16
C PHE A 137 -9.32 25.76 -3.64
N GLY A 138 -8.77 26.20 -2.51
CA GLY A 138 -9.03 27.55 -1.99
C GLY A 138 -8.60 28.65 -2.97
N SER A 139 -7.47 28.46 -3.66
CA SER A 139 -6.93 29.41 -4.63
C SER A 139 -7.76 29.46 -5.92
N PHE A 140 -8.19 28.29 -6.41
CA PHE A 140 -9.13 28.14 -7.51
C PHE A 140 -10.44 28.91 -7.25
N LEU A 141 -11.03 28.77 -6.06
CA LEU A 141 -12.24 29.50 -5.68
C LEU A 141 -12.05 31.03 -5.60
N GLU A 142 -10.85 31.53 -5.25
CA GLU A 142 -10.57 32.98 -5.29
C GLU A 142 -10.39 33.51 -6.72
N LEU A 143 -9.76 32.73 -7.60
CA LEU A 143 -9.63 33.09 -9.01
C LEU A 143 -10.99 33.12 -9.71
N LEU A 144 -11.85 32.14 -9.44
CA LEU A 144 -13.23 32.14 -9.93
C LEU A 144 -14.05 33.31 -9.37
N TYR A 145 -13.93 33.62 -8.07
CA TYR A 145 -14.62 34.79 -7.50
C TYR A 145 -14.15 36.09 -8.16
N LYS A 146 -12.84 36.32 -8.30
CA LYS A 146 -12.28 37.53 -8.94
C LYS A 146 -12.68 37.65 -10.42
N GLY A 147 -12.75 36.52 -11.14
CA GLY A 147 -13.25 36.47 -12.51
C GLY A 147 -14.73 36.81 -12.60
N TYR A 148 -15.55 36.23 -11.72
CA TYR A 148 -16.98 36.46 -11.65
C TYR A 148 -17.33 37.89 -11.22
N GLU A 149 -16.69 38.42 -10.18
CA GLU A 149 -16.86 39.81 -9.70
C GLU A 149 -16.54 40.83 -10.79
N ARG A 150 -15.51 40.58 -11.62
CA ARG A 150 -15.15 41.45 -12.75
C ARG A 150 -16.18 41.44 -13.89
N LEU A 151 -16.96 40.37 -14.04
CA LEU A 151 -17.98 40.21 -15.09
C LEU A 151 -19.39 40.61 -14.60
N PHE A 152 -19.72 40.27 -13.34
CA PHE A 152 -21.06 40.38 -12.75
C PHE A 152 -21.04 41.05 -11.36
N PRO A 153 -20.48 42.27 -11.20
CA PRO A 153 -20.25 42.90 -9.88
C PRO A 153 -21.54 43.21 -9.09
N ARG A 154 -22.71 43.16 -9.74
CA ARG A 154 -24.02 43.33 -9.08
C ARG A 154 -24.54 42.04 -8.43
N TRP A 155 -23.96 40.88 -8.72
CA TRP A 155 -24.47 39.56 -8.33
C TRP A 155 -23.62 38.89 -7.23
N THR A 156 -22.49 39.48 -6.84
CA THR A 156 -21.67 39.05 -5.69
C THR A 156 -22.25 39.57 -4.37
N TRP A 157 -22.50 38.69 -3.40
CA TRP A 157 -23.18 39.03 -2.13
C TRP A 157 -22.23 38.89 -0.92
N LYS A 158 -22.29 39.84 0.02
CA LYS A 158 -21.60 39.73 1.33
C LYS A 158 -22.60 39.32 2.41
N VAL A 159 -22.26 38.29 3.19
CA VAL A 159 -23.17 37.70 4.19
C VAL A 159 -23.36 38.66 5.37
N PRO A 160 -24.60 38.93 5.83
CA PRO A 160 -24.83 39.77 7.01
C PRO A 160 -24.09 39.23 8.25
N VAL A 161 -23.47 40.13 9.03
CA VAL A 161 -22.56 39.75 10.15
C VAL A 161 -23.22 38.79 11.16
N ALA A 162 -24.51 38.95 11.44
CA ALA A 162 -25.25 38.05 12.34
C ALA A 162 -25.38 36.61 11.80
N TRP A 163 -25.43 36.43 10.48
CA TRP A 163 -25.41 35.11 9.83
C TRP A 163 -23.99 34.58 9.69
N HIS A 164 -23.02 35.42 9.28
CA HIS A 164 -21.60 35.05 9.22
C HIS A 164 -21.12 34.46 10.55
N ASN A 165 -21.38 35.16 11.67
CA ASN A 165 -20.99 34.74 13.01
C ASN A 165 -21.62 33.41 13.47
N ARG A 166 -22.69 32.92 12.82
CA ARG A 166 -23.29 31.61 13.08
C ARG A 166 -22.73 30.56 12.13
N LEU A 167 -22.72 30.84 10.83
CA LEU A 167 -22.30 29.92 9.77
C LEU A 167 -20.82 29.53 9.88
N VAL A 168 -19.95 30.35 10.47
CA VAL A 168 -18.54 29.97 10.72
C VAL A 168 -18.40 28.75 11.65
N TYR A 169 -19.41 28.43 12.48
CA TYR A 169 -19.35 27.26 13.36
C TYR A 169 -19.56 25.92 12.63
N LEU A 170 -20.19 25.92 11.45
CA LEU A 170 -20.58 24.70 10.74
C LEU A 170 -19.37 23.83 10.31
N LYS A 171 -18.24 24.44 9.91
CA LYS A 171 -17.00 23.69 9.62
C LYS A 171 -16.39 23.01 10.86
N TYR A 172 -16.58 23.58 12.04
CA TYR A 172 -16.13 22.97 13.29
C TYR A 172 -17.05 21.81 13.68
N PHE A 173 -18.35 21.92 13.42
CA PHE A 173 -19.29 20.80 13.54
C PHE A 173 -18.89 19.65 12.61
N PHE A 174 -18.67 19.90 11.30
CA PHE A 174 -18.23 18.85 10.38
C PHE A 174 -16.88 18.24 10.79
N PHE A 175 -15.90 19.06 11.18
CA PHE A 175 -14.61 18.56 11.66
C PHE A 175 -14.73 17.67 12.90
N VAL A 176 -15.47 18.11 13.93
CA VAL A 176 -15.66 17.34 15.17
C VAL A 176 -16.50 16.08 14.92
N LEU A 177 -17.48 16.13 14.03
CA LEU A 177 -18.29 14.97 13.63
C LEU A 177 -17.43 13.91 12.93
N ILE A 178 -16.69 14.28 11.88
CA ILE A 178 -15.84 13.35 11.12
C ILE A 178 -14.74 12.77 12.01
N LEU A 179 -14.08 13.61 12.81
CA LEU A 179 -13.07 13.17 13.78
C LEU A 179 -13.67 12.21 14.83
N GLY A 180 -14.85 12.53 15.37
CA GLY A 180 -15.55 11.68 16.33
C GLY A 180 -15.90 10.31 15.76
N VAL A 181 -16.43 10.26 14.53
CA VAL A 181 -16.73 9.01 13.82
C VAL A 181 -15.45 8.21 13.57
N SER A 182 -14.31 8.84 13.25
CA SER A 182 -13.04 8.14 12.97
C SER A 182 -12.46 7.36 14.16
N PHE A 183 -12.93 7.61 15.39
CA PHE A 183 -12.57 6.78 16.55
C PHE A 183 -13.38 5.48 16.63
N TYR A 184 -14.55 5.41 15.97
CA TYR A 184 -15.45 4.25 15.94
C TYR A 184 -15.32 3.47 14.62
N ASP A 185 -15.42 4.14 13.48
CA ASP A 185 -15.36 3.55 12.14
C ASP A 185 -14.51 4.45 11.21
N PHE A 186 -13.39 3.89 10.71
CA PHE A 186 -12.50 4.60 9.79
C PHE A 186 -13.17 4.82 8.43
N TYR A 187 -13.77 3.78 7.85
CA TYR A 187 -14.32 3.78 6.50
C TYR A 187 -15.50 4.76 6.39
N LEU A 188 -16.38 4.78 7.38
CA LEU A 188 -17.45 5.78 7.46
C LEU A 188 -16.88 7.20 7.61
N SER A 189 -15.82 7.38 8.40
CA SER A 189 -15.18 8.70 8.55
C SER A 189 -14.48 9.19 7.27
N GLU A 190 -13.88 8.30 6.47
CA GLU A 190 -13.30 8.67 5.19
C GLU A 190 -14.39 8.98 4.14
N TYR A 191 -15.47 8.19 4.12
CA TYR A 191 -16.63 8.47 3.28
C TYR A 191 -17.27 9.82 3.62
N MET A 192 -17.35 10.17 4.92
CA MET A 192 -17.81 11.49 5.35
C MET A 192 -16.81 12.62 5.03
N ALA A 193 -15.52 12.32 4.90
CA ALA A 193 -14.51 13.29 4.47
C ALA A 193 -14.66 13.71 2.99
N GLU A 194 -15.39 12.96 2.16
CA GLU A 194 -15.78 13.36 0.79
C GLU A 194 -16.72 14.59 0.75
N VAL A 195 -17.15 15.12 1.91
CA VAL A 195 -17.69 16.48 2.02
C VAL A 195 -16.69 17.54 1.53
N GLU A 196 -15.39 17.25 1.58
CA GLU A 196 -14.34 18.03 0.91
C GLU A 196 -14.28 17.65 -0.58
N PRO A 197 -14.70 18.51 -1.52
CA PRO A 197 -14.69 18.22 -2.96
C PRO A 197 -13.26 18.25 -3.57
N PHE A 198 -12.25 18.09 -2.72
CA PHE A 198 -10.83 18.12 -3.02
C PHE A 198 -10.43 16.98 -3.97
N LYS A 199 -10.88 15.75 -3.70
CA LYS A 199 -10.62 14.61 -4.58
C LYS A 199 -11.21 14.87 -5.98
N THR A 200 -12.46 15.34 -6.07
CA THR A 200 -13.14 15.71 -7.32
C THR A 200 -12.41 16.80 -8.11
N TYR A 201 -11.80 17.77 -7.42
CA TYR A 201 -10.97 18.81 -8.04
C TYR A 201 -9.70 18.23 -8.68
N VAL A 202 -8.89 17.50 -7.91
CA VAL A 202 -7.58 17.02 -8.39
C VAL A 202 -7.69 15.94 -9.47
N VAL A 203 -8.74 15.09 -9.42
CA VAL A 203 -9.03 14.11 -10.48
C VAL A 203 -9.81 14.69 -11.67
N LYS A 204 -9.86 16.02 -11.81
CA LYS A 204 -10.38 16.72 -13.01
C LYS A 204 -11.81 16.34 -13.36
N LEU A 205 -12.67 16.25 -12.33
CA LEU A 205 -14.09 15.85 -12.41
C LEU A 205 -14.36 14.38 -12.81
N ASN A 206 -13.33 13.52 -12.93
CA ASN A 206 -13.51 12.09 -13.21
C ASN A 206 -14.02 11.32 -11.96
N ARG A 207 -15.29 11.54 -11.58
CA ARG A 207 -15.99 10.88 -10.48
C ARG A 207 -17.49 10.71 -10.77
N GLY A 208 -18.15 9.85 -10.00
CA GLY A 208 -19.60 9.66 -10.06
C GLY A 208 -20.38 10.97 -9.88
N TRP A 209 -21.50 11.09 -10.59
CA TRP A 209 -22.21 12.35 -10.82
C TRP A 209 -22.57 13.15 -9.55
N ILE A 210 -22.85 12.47 -8.43
CA ILE A 210 -23.17 13.11 -7.13
C ILE A 210 -22.00 13.99 -6.65
N PHE A 211 -20.76 13.51 -6.76
CA PHE A 211 -19.57 14.25 -6.34
C PHE A 211 -19.28 15.44 -7.26
N VAL A 212 -19.60 15.32 -8.55
CA VAL A 212 -19.48 16.41 -9.54
C VAL A 212 -20.56 17.47 -9.31
N ALA A 213 -21.80 17.06 -8.99
CA ALA A 213 -22.88 17.97 -8.63
C ALA A 213 -22.58 18.74 -7.32
N TRP A 214 -22.03 18.07 -6.30
CA TRP A 214 -21.57 18.71 -5.06
C TRP A 214 -20.44 19.72 -5.33
N PHE A 215 -19.44 19.34 -6.12
CA PHE A 215 -18.38 20.26 -6.56
C PHE A 215 -18.96 21.49 -7.29
N GLY A 216 -19.91 21.29 -8.21
CA GLY A 216 -20.58 22.38 -8.93
C GLY A 216 -21.33 23.35 -8.00
N LEU A 217 -22.06 22.83 -7.02
CA LEU A 217 -22.76 23.64 -6.01
C LEU A 217 -21.79 24.43 -5.11
N VAL A 218 -20.68 23.82 -4.72
CA VAL A 218 -19.60 24.49 -3.96
C VAL A 218 -18.96 25.61 -4.79
N VAL A 219 -18.69 25.38 -6.07
CA VAL A 219 -18.14 26.39 -6.98
C VAL A 219 -19.12 27.55 -7.17
N LEU A 220 -20.38 27.26 -7.52
CA LEU A 220 -21.41 28.28 -7.72
C LEU A 220 -21.60 29.17 -6.49
N SER A 221 -21.74 28.57 -5.31
CA SER A 221 -21.86 29.33 -4.06
C SER A 221 -20.61 30.15 -3.72
N SER A 222 -19.42 29.71 -4.15
CA SER A 222 -18.15 30.42 -3.94
C SER A 222 -17.91 31.57 -4.93
N MET A 223 -18.55 31.53 -6.11
CA MET A 223 -18.60 32.65 -7.06
C MET A 223 -19.54 33.75 -6.57
N LEU A 224 -20.70 33.39 -6.01
CA LEU A 224 -21.65 34.35 -5.45
C LEU A 224 -21.16 34.94 -4.12
N VAL A 225 -20.56 34.13 -3.23
CA VAL A 225 -20.09 34.53 -1.91
C VAL A 225 -18.62 34.13 -1.73
N TYR A 226 -17.75 35.13 -1.57
CA TYR A 226 -16.29 34.97 -1.47
C TYR A 226 -15.87 33.74 -0.63
N ARG A 227 -15.32 32.73 -1.32
CA ARG A 227 -14.82 31.45 -0.76
C ARG A 227 -15.78 30.79 0.25
N SER A 228 -17.08 30.70 -0.06
CA SER A 228 -18.15 30.17 0.80
C SER A 228 -17.74 28.90 1.58
N PHE A 229 -17.29 27.86 0.86
CA PHE A 229 -16.91 26.57 1.42
C PHE A 229 -15.75 26.66 2.41
N CYS A 230 -14.68 27.39 2.07
CA CYS A 230 -13.49 27.56 2.92
C CYS A 230 -13.73 28.39 4.20
N ARG A 231 -14.91 29.04 4.31
CA ARG A 231 -15.34 29.85 5.45
C ARG A 231 -16.33 29.11 6.35
N TYR A 232 -17.24 28.32 5.76
CA TYR A 232 -18.40 27.76 6.46
C TYR A 232 -18.47 26.24 6.53
N VAL A 233 -17.87 25.49 5.59
CA VAL A 233 -18.04 24.02 5.51
C VAL A 233 -16.74 23.25 5.72
N CYS A 234 -15.65 23.68 5.06
CA CYS A 234 -14.35 23.01 5.00
C CYS A 234 -13.81 22.49 6.35
N PRO A 235 -13.86 21.17 6.64
CA PRO A 235 -13.40 20.56 7.88
C PRO A 235 -11.90 20.79 8.15
N LEU A 236 -11.02 20.67 7.15
CA LEU A 236 -9.60 21.03 7.26
C LEU A 236 -9.43 22.50 7.69
N GLY A 237 -10.28 23.39 7.16
CA GLY A 237 -10.33 24.81 7.54
C GLY A 237 -10.84 25.05 8.96
N GLY A 238 -11.64 24.13 9.52
CA GLY A 238 -12.04 24.08 10.92
C GLY A 238 -10.91 23.63 11.84
N MET A 239 -10.18 22.57 11.47
CA MET A 239 -9.01 22.11 12.22
C MET A 239 -7.94 23.21 12.31
N LEU A 240 -7.51 23.77 11.17
CA LEU A 240 -6.44 24.77 11.13
C LEU A 240 -6.78 26.07 11.88
N ALA A 241 -8.06 26.32 12.13
CA ALA A 241 -8.49 27.45 12.95
C ALA A 241 -8.19 27.25 14.46
N PHE A 242 -7.99 26.03 14.94
CA PHE A 242 -7.66 25.75 16.35
C PHE A 242 -6.28 26.31 16.76
N PRO A 243 -5.13 25.92 16.14
CA PRO A 243 -3.85 26.55 16.42
C PRO A 243 -3.84 28.05 16.04
N ALA A 244 -4.60 28.47 15.03
CA ALA A 244 -4.72 29.89 14.69
C ALA A 244 -5.34 30.73 15.83
N ARG A 245 -6.31 30.20 16.60
CA ARG A 245 -6.80 30.87 17.82
C ARG A 245 -5.70 31.00 18.88
N LEU A 246 -4.80 30.03 19.00
CA LEU A 246 -3.64 30.16 19.89
C LEU A 246 -2.69 31.28 19.44
N THR A 247 -2.57 31.56 18.13
CA THR A 247 -1.80 32.73 17.64
C THR A 247 -2.47 34.07 17.97
N SER A 248 -3.80 34.17 18.03
CA SER A 248 -4.47 35.38 18.55
C SER A 248 -4.11 35.65 20.03
N ILE A 249 -3.75 34.60 20.76
CA ILE A 249 -3.47 34.61 22.20
C ILE A 249 -1.96 34.83 22.45
N PHE A 250 -1.08 34.14 21.73
CA PHE A 250 0.38 34.35 21.69
C PHE A 250 0.83 34.85 20.29
N PRO A 251 0.56 36.13 19.93
CA PRO A 251 0.80 36.63 18.58
C PRO A 251 2.27 36.96 18.33
N ILE A 252 3.00 36.01 17.72
CA ILE A 252 4.39 36.20 17.27
C ILE A 252 4.45 37.21 16.10
N VAL A 253 3.54 37.11 15.12
CA VAL A 253 3.58 37.91 13.88
C VAL A 253 2.24 38.60 13.62
N LYS A 254 2.10 39.86 14.06
CA LYS A 254 0.89 40.67 13.82
C LYS A 254 0.87 41.33 12.44
N LEU A 255 -0.35 41.56 11.95
CA LEU A 255 -0.68 42.60 10.97
C LEU A 255 -0.78 43.95 11.70
N LYS A 256 -0.28 45.02 11.08
CA LYS A 256 -0.23 46.37 11.66
C LYS A 256 -1.59 47.06 11.56
N ARG A 257 -1.96 47.77 12.63
CA ARG A 257 -3.17 48.61 12.72
C ARG A 257 -2.89 49.84 13.58
N TYR A 258 -3.76 50.84 13.49
CA TYR A 258 -3.85 51.94 14.43
C TYR A 258 -5.09 51.74 15.30
N ASP A 259 -5.13 52.26 16.52
CA ASP A 259 -6.27 52.10 17.43
C ASP A 259 -7.55 52.76 16.85
N TYR A 260 -7.36 53.83 16.07
CA TYR A 260 -8.40 54.47 15.25
C TYR A 260 -9.08 53.52 14.23
N CYS A 261 -8.53 52.33 13.95
CA CYS A 261 -9.14 51.37 13.01
C CYS A 261 -10.56 50.92 13.38
N GLY A 262 -10.92 50.87 14.68
CA GLY A 262 -12.27 50.50 15.13
C GLY A 262 -13.33 51.57 14.82
N THR A 263 -12.92 52.84 14.82
CA THR A 263 -13.76 53.98 14.39
C THR A 263 -13.83 54.08 12.87
N CYS A 264 -12.67 53.94 12.20
CA CYS A 264 -12.51 54.10 10.76
C CYS A 264 -13.27 53.05 9.93
N ARG A 265 -13.27 51.76 10.33
CA ARG A 265 -13.99 50.64 9.71
C ARG A 265 -13.78 50.39 8.21
N ILE A 266 -12.91 51.11 7.50
CA ILE A 266 -12.52 50.82 6.11
C ILE A 266 -12.08 49.35 6.00
N GLY A 267 -11.20 48.91 6.91
CA GLY A 267 -10.74 47.51 6.98
C GLY A 267 -11.80 46.47 7.39
N GLU A 268 -12.93 46.86 7.97
CA GLU A 268 -14.09 45.94 8.18
C GLU A 268 -14.80 45.73 6.84
N ARG A 269 -15.11 46.83 6.15
CA ARG A 269 -15.86 46.85 4.88
C ARG A 269 -15.08 46.22 3.71
N SER A 270 -13.77 46.40 3.69
CA SER A 270 -12.85 45.86 2.68
C SER A 270 -12.29 44.46 3.00
N CYS A 271 -12.91 43.71 3.92
CA CYS A 271 -12.48 42.36 4.28
C CYS A 271 -13.49 41.30 3.81
N ASP A 272 -13.28 40.72 2.63
CA ASP A 272 -14.16 39.71 2.03
C ASP A 272 -14.23 38.37 2.80
N PRO A 273 -13.15 37.92 3.48
CA PRO A 273 -13.27 36.87 4.50
C PRO A 273 -14.20 37.23 5.68
N GLN A 274 -14.45 38.53 5.91
CA GLN A 274 -15.15 39.13 7.06
C GLN A 274 -14.46 38.85 8.42
N ALA A 275 -13.15 38.59 8.39
CA ALA A 275 -12.32 38.30 9.56
C ALA A 275 -11.93 39.53 10.39
N ILE A 276 -12.38 40.74 10.03
CA ILE A 276 -12.18 41.97 10.79
C ILE A 276 -13.48 42.35 11.48
N ARG A 277 -13.42 42.51 12.80
CA ARG A 277 -14.57 42.86 13.65
C ARG A 277 -14.73 44.39 13.76
N ARG A 278 -15.92 44.84 14.20
CA ARG A 278 -16.31 46.26 14.36
C ARG A 278 -15.46 47.07 15.34
N ASP A 279 -14.74 46.39 16.24
CA ASP A 279 -13.79 46.98 17.20
C ASP A 279 -12.40 47.20 16.59
N GLY A 280 -12.17 46.79 15.34
CA GLY A 280 -10.85 46.82 14.71
C GLY A 280 -9.95 45.64 15.07
N SER A 281 -10.44 44.63 15.80
CA SER A 281 -9.71 43.38 15.99
C SER A 281 -9.70 42.53 14.71
N ILE A 282 -8.74 41.60 14.61
CA ILE A 282 -8.66 40.61 13.53
C ILE A 282 -8.84 39.23 14.17
N ASP A 283 -9.74 38.43 13.62
CA ASP A 283 -9.90 37.04 14.02
C ASP A 283 -8.96 36.13 13.22
N ALA A 284 -7.86 35.68 13.84
CA ALA A 284 -6.91 34.78 13.19
C ALA A 284 -7.51 33.40 12.84
N ALA A 285 -8.62 33.01 13.47
CA ALA A 285 -9.36 31.80 13.10
C ALA A 285 -9.98 31.93 11.70
N GLU A 286 -10.38 33.14 11.30
CA GLU A 286 -11.05 33.38 10.02
C GLU A 286 -10.16 34.03 8.96
N CYS A 287 -9.10 34.75 9.37
CA CYS A 287 -8.22 35.49 8.47
C CYS A 287 -7.51 34.60 7.43
N LEU A 288 -7.62 34.98 6.15
CA LEU A 288 -6.95 34.32 5.02
C LEU A 288 -5.66 35.03 4.57
N TYR A 289 -5.15 35.97 5.37
CA TYR A 289 -3.86 36.66 5.16
C TYR A 289 -3.62 37.25 3.74
N CYS A 290 -4.69 37.74 3.10
CA CYS A 290 -4.67 38.31 1.73
C CYS A 290 -3.98 39.68 1.61
N LEU A 291 -3.75 40.36 2.75
CA LEU A 291 -3.05 41.65 2.91
C LEU A 291 -3.77 42.91 2.38
N ASP A 292 -5.02 42.84 1.91
CA ASP A 292 -5.77 44.03 1.44
C ASP A 292 -5.91 45.10 2.53
N CYS A 293 -6.19 44.68 3.76
CA CYS A 293 -6.23 45.57 4.93
C CYS A 293 -4.85 46.11 5.38
N GLN A 294 -3.75 45.69 4.74
CA GLN A 294 -2.41 46.24 4.93
C GLN A 294 -1.99 47.18 3.79
N VAL A 295 -2.50 46.95 2.58
CA VAL A 295 -2.46 47.97 1.51
C VAL A 295 -3.18 49.22 2.02
N ASN A 296 -4.44 49.09 2.45
CA ASN A 296 -5.27 50.20 2.98
C ASN A 296 -4.73 50.82 4.31
N TYR A 297 -3.70 50.22 4.93
CA TYR A 297 -3.01 50.77 6.11
C TYR A 297 -1.79 51.63 5.74
N TYR A 298 -1.15 51.33 4.60
CA TYR A 298 0.01 52.04 4.06
C TYR A 298 -0.34 52.98 2.89
N ASP A 299 -1.63 53.21 2.66
CA ASP A 299 -2.16 54.06 1.61
C ASP A 299 -2.36 55.50 2.15
N ASP A 300 -1.53 56.43 1.69
CA ASP A 300 -1.52 57.83 2.13
C ASP A 300 -2.75 58.63 1.65
N GLU A 301 -3.47 58.16 0.61
CA GLU A 301 -4.69 58.79 0.09
C GLU A 301 -5.96 58.24 0.77
N LEU A 302 -5.96 56.95 1.14
CA LEU A 302 -7.11 56.27 1.74
C LEU A 302 -7.11 56.26 3.28
N CYS A 303 -5.95 56.23 3.93
CA CYS A 303 -5.86 56.01 5.38
C CYS A 303 -6.05 57.30 6.19
N PRO A 304 -7.12 57.46 7.00
CA PRO A 304 -7.40 58.71 7.72
C PRO A 304 -6.29 59.13 8.70
N VAL A 305 -5.55 58.16 9.25
CA VAL A 305 -4.41 58.42 10.15
C VAL A 305 -3.21 59.02 9.42
N LEU A 306 -2.98 58.64 8.16
CA LEU A 306 -1.91 59.20 7.34
C LEU A 306 -2.33 60.58 6.80
N LEU A 307 -3.55 60.71 6.29
CA LEU A 307 -4.16 61.98 5.90
C LEU A 307 -4.16 63.04 7.01
N LEU A 308 -4.43 62.66 8.27
CA LEU A 308 -4.39 63.58 9.40
C LEU A 308 -2.95 64.02 9.73
N LYS A 309 -1.99 63.08 9.72
CA LYS A 309 -0.56 63.38 9.93
C LYS A 309 0.01 64.29 8.84
N ALA A 310 -0.32 64.03 7.57
CA ALA A 310 0.05 64.89 6.45
C ALA A 310 -0.53 66.32 6.57
N LYS A 311 -1.65 66.47 7.27
CA LYS A 311 -2.28 67.76 7.60
C LYS A 311 -1.87 68.32 8.98
N GLY A 312 -0.81 67.78 9.59
CA GLY A 312 -0.27 68.24 10.88
C GLY A 312 -1.15 67.97 12.10
N ARG A 313 -2.16 67.09 11.99
CA ARG A 313 -3.13 66.81 13.06
C ARG A 313 -2.84 65.47 13.75
N ALA A 314 -2.90 65.47 15.08
CA ALA A 314 -2.87 64.24 15.86
C ALA A 314 -4.20 63.46 15.70
N PRO A 315 -4.17 62.16 15.40
CA PRO A 315 -5.37 61.33 15.36
C PRO A 315 -5.67 60.77 16.76
N GLU A 316 -6.63 61.36 17.47
CA GLU A 316 -7.08 60.85 18.77
C GLU A 316 -7.88 59.54 18.61
N PRO A 317 -7.50 58.45 19.30
CA PRO A 317 -8.34 57.27 19.43
C PRO A 317 -9.34 57.45 20.59
N PRO A 318 -10.58 56.91 20.48
CA PRO A 318 -11.48 56.85 21.63
C PRO A 318 -10.91 55.93 22.72
N ALA A 319 -11.14 56.27 23.99
CA ALA A 319 -10.57 55.55 25.12
C ALA A 319 -11.05 54.08 25.19
N LEU A 320 -10.11 53.14 25.21
CA LEU A 320 -10.35 51.71 25.38
C LEU A 320 -9.38 51.13 26.43
N ALA A 321 -9.88 50.20 27.24
CA ALA A 321 -9.22 49.74 28.46
C ALA A 321 -7.96 48.86 28.20
N PRO A 322 -6.96 48.90 29.11
CA PRO A 322 -5.70 48.17 28.96
C PRO A 322 -5.86 46.64 29.12
N ARG A 323 -4.90 45.88 28.58
CA ARG A 323 -4.79 44.42 28.74
C ARG A 323 -3.56 44.04 29.58
N PRO A 324 -3.61 42.96 30.38
CA PRO A 324 -2.51 42.55 31.25
C PRO A 324 -1.33 41.87 30.48
N PRO A 325 -0.12 41.87 31.06
CA PRO A 325 1.09 41.29 30.45
C PRO A 325 1.14 39.75 30.55
N ARG A 326 2.15 39.14 29.92
CA ARG A 326 2.37 37.68 29.90
C ARG A 326 3.81 37.33 30.25
N ALA A 327 3.99 36.33 31.11
CA ALA A 327 5.28 35.89 31.63
C ALA A 327 6.07 35.03 30.64
N SER A 328 7.39 35.11 30.70
CA SER A 328 8.34 34.33 29.91
C SER A 328 8.71 32.99 30.56
N ARG A 329 8.98 31.96 29.73
CA ARG A 329 9.81 30.80 30.11
C ARG A 329 11.02 30.69 29.17
N ARG A 330 12.08 30.01 29.62
CA ARG A 330 13.41 29.99 28.98
C ARG A 330 14.08 28.63 29.22
N LYS A 331 15.08 28.32 28.40
CA LYS A 331 16.07 27.22 28.50
C LYS A 331 15.64 25.79 28.09
N ALA A 332 16.29 25.30 27.03
CA ALA A 332 16.82 23.94 26.92
C ALA A 332 18.12 23.83 27.79
N GLU A 333 18.92 22.75 27.89
CA GLU A 333 19.24 21.64 26.98
C GLU A 333 20.22 20.67 27.71
N ARG A 334 20.51 19.48 27.14
CA ARG A 334 21.84 18.78 27.06
C ARG A 334 21.92 17.27 27.43
N MET A 335 22.41 16.49 26.45
CA MET A 335 23.43 15.41 26.54
C MET A 335 23.08 14.12 27.33
N ALA A 336 23.77 12.97 27.15
CA ALA A 336 25.07 12.69 26.51
C ALA A 336 25.06 11.42 25.59
N ALA A 337 26.24 10.99 25.13
CA ALA A 337 26.45 9.99 24.06
C ALA A 337 27.21 8.72 24.50
N ALA A 338 27.39 7.77 23.56
CA ALA A 338 27.85 6.38 23.79
C ALA A 338 29.38 6.15 23.74
N GLY A 339 29.82 4.90 23.98
CA GLY A 339 31.20 4.43 23.79
C GLY A 339 31.31 2.90 23.58
N LEU A 340 32.20 2.47 22.67
CA LEU A 340 32.44 1.08 22.21
C LEU A 340 33.80 1.01 21.47
N THR A 341 34.50 -0.13 21.24
CA THR A 341 34.27 -1.52 21.69
C THR A 341 35.43 -1.97 22.61
N VAL A 342 36.38 -2.91 22.37
CA VAL A 342 36.74 -3.90 21.32
C VAL A 342 37.42 -5.09 22.04
N LEU A 343 37.30 -6.33 21.53
CA LEU A 343 38.10 -7.50 22.00
C LEU A 343 38.67 -8.29 20.81
N VAL A 344 39.80 -8.99 21.02
CA VAL A 344 40.58 -9.69 19.99
C VAL A 344 40.26 -11.20 19.93
N LEU A 345 40.32 -11.80 18.74
CA LEU A 345 40.23 -13.24 18.50
C LEU A 345 41.32 -13.73 17.54
N ILE A 346 41.70 -15.01 17.66
CA ILE A 346 42.69 -15.71 16.83
C ILE A 346 42.02 -17.02 16.32
N PRO A 347 42.13 -17.38 15.03
CA PRO A 347 41.52 -18.60 14.51
C PRO A 347 42.38 -19.85 14.75
N GLY A 348 41.73 -20.99 15.00
CA GLY A 348 42.35 -22.32 15.03
C GLY A 348 41.62 -23.28 14.09
N THR A 349 42.35 -24.02 13.27
CA THR A 349 41.80 -24.98 12.30
C THR A 349 41.54 -26.35 12.96
N ALA A 350 40.38 -26.95 12.72
CA ALA A 350 40.02 -28.28 13.21
C ALA A 350 39.78 -29.27 12.07
N PHE A 351 40.32 -30.48 12.19
CA PHE A 351 39.90 -31.66 11.43
C PHE A 351 38.71 -32.30 12.16
N GLY A 352 37.66 -32.67 11.43
CA GLY A 352 36.49 -33.35 11.98
C GLY A 352 36.72 -34.85 12.18
N ALA A 353 36.31 -35.37 13.34
CA ALA A 353 36.24 -36.79 13.66
C ALA A 353 34.83 -37.35 13.42
N THR A 354 34.68 -38.68 13.47
CA THR A 354 33.37 -39.34 13.44
C THR A 354 33.08 -40.01 14.78
N LEU A 355 31.89 -39.76 15.33
CA LEU A 355 31.38 -40.34 16.58
C LEU A 355 30.14 -41.19 16.27
N VAL A 356 30.04 -42.38 16.86
CA VAL A 356 28.91 -43.31 16.64
C VAL A 356 28.08 -43.46 17.92
N VAL A 357 26.79 -43.10 17.86
CA VAL A 357 25.86 -43.27 18.99
C VAL A 357 25.67 -44.76 19.29
N GLY A 358 25.64 -45.13 20.58
CA GLY A 358 25.64 -46.51 21.06
C GLY A 358 27.03 -47.12 21.25
N LYS A 359 28.09 -46.49 20.70
CA LYS A 359 29.50 -46.93 20.86
C LYS A 359 30.34 -45.87 21.58
N ASP A 360 30.34 -44.65 21.05
CA ASP A 360 31.20 -43.56 21.52
C ASP A 360 30.43 -42.56 22.43
N ALA A 361 29.10 -42.70 22.54
CA ALA A 361 28.19 -42.00 23.45
C ALA A 361 26.86 -42.79 23.60
N GLY A 362 26.16 -42.66 24.73
CA GLY A 362 24.91 -43.38 25.02
C GLY A 362 23.64 -42.81 24.38
N SER A 363 23.64 -41.52 24.01
CA SER A 363 22.53 -40.85 23.32
C SER A 363 23.04 -39.84 22.28
N ILE A 364 22.15 -39.34 21.42
CA ILE A 364 22.46 -38.30 20.43
C ILE A 364 22.88 -37.00 21.14
N GLY A 365 22.14 -36.61 22.18
CA GLY A 365 22.43 -35.44 23.02
C GLY A 365 23.75 -35.57 23.81
N GLU A 366 24.21 -36.79 24.12
CA GLU A 366 25.56 -36.98 24.67
C GLU A 366 26.64 -36.87 23.58
N ALA A 367 26.43 -37.46 22.39
CA ALA A 367 27.37 -37.34 21.28
C ALA A 367 27.60 -35.86 20.89
N LEU A 368 26.54 -35.04 20.85
CA LEU A 368 26.61 -33.60 20.57
C LEU A 368 27.39 -32.79 21.62
N LYS A 369 27.45 -33.26 22.87
CA LYS A 369 28.27 -32.65 23.93
C LYS A 369 29.75 -33.05 23.82
N ARG A 370 30.05 -34.22 23.27
CA ARG A 370 31.42 -34.72 23.00
C ARG A 370 32.00 -34.18 21.68
N ALA A 371 31.14 -33.89 20.70
CA ALA A 371 31.52 -33.47 19.35
C ALA A 371 32.15 -32.07 19.30
N ARG A 372 33.18 -31.93 18.45
CA ARG A 372 33.87 -30.70 18.10
C ARG A 372 33.27 -30.08 16.83
N PRO A 373 33.42 -28.76 16.59
CA PRO A 373 33.03 -28.16 15.32
C PRO A 373 33.80 -28.80 14.15
N GLY A 374 33.06 -29.35 13.19
CA GLY A 374 33.56 -30.13 12.07
C GLY A 374 33.25 -31.64 12.15
N ASP A 375 32.89 -32.16 13.32
CA ASP A 375 32.67 -33.60 13.51
C ASP A 375 31.38 -34.11 12.82
N THR A 376 31.38 -35.40 12.49
CA THR A 376 30.20 -36.14 12.04
C THR A 376 29.71 -37.06 13.16
N ILE A 377 28.41 -37.05 13.43
CA ILE A 377 27.75 -37.93 14.41
C ILE A 377 26.87 -38.90 13.62
N GLU A 378 27.26 -40.18 13.60
CA GLU A 378 26.43 -41.24 13.03
C GLU A 378 25.50 -41.84 14.09
N VAL A 379 24.23 -41.94 13.76
CA VAL A 379 23.19 -42.52 14.60
C VAL A 379 22.69 -43.82 13.96
N PRO A 380 22.90 -45.00 14.59
CA PRO A 380 22.36 -46.27 14.11
C PRO A 380 20.83 -46.32 14.04
N ALA A 381 20.29 -47.39 13.45
CA ALA A 381 18.86 -47.65 13.45
C ALA A 381 18.35 -47.88 14.87
N GLY A 382 17.25 -47.21 15.25
CA GLY A 382 16.73 -47.20 16.62
C GLY A 382 15.76 -46.05 16.86
N THR A 383 14.98 -46.11 17.94
CA THR A 383 14.09 -45.01 18.37
C THR A 383 14.68 -44.30 19.58
N TYR A 384 15.12 -43.06 19.36
CA TYR A 384 15.77 -42.19 20.34
C TYR A 384 14.72 -41.22 20.89
N ARG A 385 14.23 -41.49 22.10
CA ARG A 385 13.28 -40.62 22.83
C ARG A 385 14.03 -39.49 23.54
N GLU A 386 14.56 -38.57 22.75
CA GLU A 386 15.28 -37.39 23.24
C GLU A 386 15.01 -36.17 22.34
N ARG A 387 15.09 -34.96 22.91
CA ARG A 387 15.09 -33.71 22.14
C ARG A 387 16.53 -33.28 21.89
N VAL A 388 16.84 -32.97 20.64
CA VAL A 388 18.20 -32.78 20.15
C VAL A 388 18.47 -31.29 19.98
N GLN A 389 19.62 -30.80 20.46
CA GLN A 389 20.03 -29.39 20.35
C GLN A 389 21.43 -29.29 19.74
N ILE A 390 21.55 -28.61 18.60
CA ILE A 390 22.76 -28.57 17.78
C ILE A 390 23.42 -27.19 17.88
N GLU A 391 24.21 -27.04 18.94
CA GLU A 391 24.95 -25.83 19.34
C GLU A 391 26.34 -25.70 18.69
N ARG A 392 26.74 -26.67 17.86
CA ARG A 392 28.04 -26.70 17.17
C ARG A 392 27.85 -27.08 15.71
N ARG A 393 28.72 -26.57 14.83
CA ARG A 393 28.75 -26.96 13.42
C ARG A 393 29.16 -28.43 13.30
N VAL A 394 28.18 -29.33 13.21
CA VAL A 394 28.40 -30.78 13.06
C VAL A 394 27.47 -31.36 12.00
N ARG A 395 27.80 -32.55 11.50
CA ARG A 395 26.95 -33.34 10.61
C ARG A 395 26.28 -34.46 11.39
N LEU A 396 25.02 -34.30 11.76
CA LEU A 396 24.21 -35.33 12.39
C LEU A 396 23.55 -36.19 11.30
N SER A 397 23.92 -37.47 11.22
CA SER A 397 23.55 -38.39 10.15
C SER A 397 22.89 -39.65 10.69
N GLY A 398 21.60 -39.84 10.38
CA GLY A 398 20.84 -41.05 10.66
C GLY A 398 21.16 -42.15 9.65
N ARG A 399 21.41 -43.36 10.15
CA ARG A 399 21.36 -44.58 9.32
C ARG A 399 19.88 -44.98 9.10
N PRO A 400 19.53 -45.67 8.00
CA PRO A 400 18.13 -46.03 7.72
C PRO A 400 17.45 -46.74 8.90
N GLY A 401 16.35 -46.15 9.39
CA GLY A 401 15.65 -46.60 10.59
C GLY A 401 16.03 -45.86 11.89
N ALA A 402 16.85 -44.81 11.84
CA ALA A 402 17.05 -43.88 12.95
C ALA A 402 15.83 -42.95 13.12
N VAL A 403 15.25 -42.94 14.32
CA VAL A 403 14.06 -42.13 14.65
C VAL A 403 14.34 -41.26 15.86
N ILE A 404 14.14 -39.94 15.73
CA ILE A 404 14.13 -38.98 16.84
C ILE A 404 12.67 -38.72 17.22
N ASP A 405 12.33 -39.02 18.47
CA ASP A 405 10.94 -39.05 18.96
C ASP A 405 10.79 -38.06 20.12
N GLY A 406 10.14 -36.91 19.87
CA GLY A 406 9.98 -35.84 20.85
C GLY A 406 9.08 -36.19 22.05
N GLY A 407 8.34 -37.31 21.96
CA GLY A 407 7.47 -37.78 23.04
C GLY A 407 6.22 -36.92 23.29
N GLY A 408 5.89 -35.98 22.40
CA GLY A 408 4.83 -34.99 22.61
C GLY A 408 5.34 -33.63 23.14
N GLU A 409 6.64 -33.49 23.39
CA GLU A 409 7.31 -32.24 23.74
C GLU A 409 8.27 -31.82 22.60
N GLY A 410 8.62 -30.54 22.50
CA GLY A 410 9.45 -30.04 21.40
C GLY A 410 10.16 -28.71 21.68
N PRO A 411 10.83 -28.10 20.69
CA PRO A 411 11.06 -28.65 19.34
C PRO A 411 11.85 -29.96 19.39
N VAL A 412 11.64 -30.85 18.42
CA VAL A 412 12.26 -32.20 18.44
C VAL A 412 13.75 -32.12 18.12
N VAL A 413 14.12 -31.33 17.12
CA VAL A 413 15.50 -30.95 16.81
C VAL A 413 15.62 -29.42 16.74
N GLY A 414 16.40 -28.81 17.62
CA GLY A 414 16.80 -27.40 17.55
C GLY A 414 18.20 -27.24 16.95
N ILE A 415 18.37 -26.25 16.08
CA ILE A 415 19.63 -25.90 15.43
C ILE A 415 19.92 -24.42 15.68
N SER A 416 21.03 -24.14 16.36
CA SER A 416 21.50 -22.79 16.67
C SER A 416 22.89 -22.47 16.09
N ALA A 417 23.55 -23.44 15.46
CA ALA A 417 24.90 -23.29 14.93
C ALA A 417 24.98 -23.26 13.41
N ALA A 418 25.71 -22.27 12.88
CA ALA A 418 25.95 -22.11 11.45
C ALA A 418 26.58 -23.34 10.79
N GLY A 419 26.09 -23.70 9.60
CA GLY A 419 26.59 -24.81 8.78
C GLY A 419 26.39 -26.20 9.38
N ALA A 420 25.51 -26.37 10.36
CA ALA A 420 25.12 -27.67 10.89
C ALA A 420 24.24 -28.45 9.89
N VAL A 421 24.35 -29.77 9.88
CA VAL A 421 23.60 -30.65 8.95
C VAL A 421 22.81 -31.71 9.73
N VAL A 422 21.55 -31.91 9.35
CA VAL A 422 20.67 -32.96 9.87
C VAL A 422 20.09 -33.76 8.70
N GLU A 423 20.42 -35.05 8.63
CA GLU A 423 20.03 -35.90 7.50
C GLU A 423 19.75 -37.35 7.87
N GLY A 424 18.83 -38.00 7.14
CA GLY A 424 18.57 -39.44 7.25
C GLY A 424 17.68 -39.90 8.42
N PHE A 425 16.98 -38.98 9.10
CA PHE A 425 16.12 -39.32 10.25
C PHE A 425 14.64 -39.36 9.92
N THR A 426 13.90 -40.21 10.62
CA THR A 426 12.49 -39.91 10.93
C THR A 426 12.45 -39.00 12.16
N ILE A 427 11.79 -37.84 12.07
CA ILE A 427 11.67 -36.87 13.16
C ILE A 427 10.19 -36.71 13.48
N ARG A 428 9.76 -36.99 14.72
CA ARG A 428 8.32 -37.07 15.01
C ARG A 428 7.87 -36.69 16.41
N ASN A 429 6.55 -36.60 16.56
CA ASN A 429 5.82 -36.42 17.82
C ASN A 429 6.15 -35.10 18.52
N ALA A 430 6.00 -33.98 17.80
CA ALA A 430 6.01 -32.64 18.38
C ALA A 430 4.61 -32.25 18.93
N PRO A 431 4.53 -31.38 19.95
CA PRO A 431 3.25 -30.91 20.49
C PRO A 431 2.41 -30.18 19.45
N THR A 432 1.09 -30.17 19.65
CA THR A 432 0.17 -29.37 18.84
C THR A 432 0.07 -27.96 19.42
N THR A 433 1.17 -27.20 19.35
CA THR A 433 1.23 -25.78 19.74
C THR A 433 1.54 -24.90 18.53
N HIS A 434 1.05 -23.66 18.57
CA HIS A 434 1.25 -22.68 17.49
C HIS A 434 2.56 -21.88 17.62
N ASP A 435 3.35 -22.16 18.65
CA ASP A 435 4.68 -21.63 18.92
C ASP A 435 5.80 -22.54 18.39
N THR A 436 7.05 -22.17 18.65
CA THR A 436 8.24 -22.92 18.22
C THR A 436 8.40 -24.28 18.89
N GLN A 437 7.64 -24.61 19.95
CA GLN A 437 7.68 -25.95 20.57
C GLN A 437 7.05 -26.99 19.63
N GLY A 438 6.08 -26.59 18.80
CA GLY A 438 5.38 -27.48 17.86
C GLY A 438 6.19 -27.92 16.63
N ALA A 439 7.46 -27.52 16.53
CA ALA A 439 8.32 -27.79 15.38
C ALA A 439 9.04 -29.14 15.45
N GLY A 440 9.06 -29.87 14.33
CA GLY A 440 9.94 -31.03 14.13
C GLY A 440 11.40 -30.61 14.11
N VAL A 441 11.74 -29.66 13.22
CA VAL A 441 13.05 -28.98 13.21
C VAL A 441 12.86 -27.48 13.38
N LEU A 442 13.56 -26.88 14.35
CA LEU A 442 13.62 -25.44 14.59
C LEU A 442 15.03 -24.93 14.29
N VAL A 443 15.15 -23.89 13.47
CA VAL A 443 16.41 -23.23 13.08
C VAL A 443 16.32 -21.77 13.50
N ILE A 444 17.25 -21.28 14.33
CA ILE A 444 17.19 -19.94 14.93
C ILE A 444 18.38 -19.04 14.52
N LYS A 445 18.26 -17.71 14.73
CA LYS A 445 19.31 -16.72 14.43
C LYS A 445 20.69 -17.17 14.94
N GLY A 446 21.66 -17.22 14.02
CA GLY A 446 22.99 -17.80 14.24
C GLY A 446 23.22 -19.17 13.56
N ALA A 447 22.16 -19.83 13.10
CA ALA A 447 22.22 -21.11 12.36
C ALA A 447 22.36 -20.94 10.83
N ASP A 448 23.08 -19.91 10.36
CA ASP A 448 23.23 -19.60 8.94
C ASP A 448 23.88 -20.76 8.16
N GLY A 449 23.35 -21.08 6.97
CA GLY A 449 23.82 -22.18 6.13
C GLY A 449 23.54 -23.58 6.68
N ALA A 450 22.64 -23.73 7.67
CA ALA A 450 22.20 -25.05 8.13
C ALA A 450 21.48 -25.85 7.03
N ALA A 451 21.64 -27.18 7.02
CA ALA A 451 21.04 -28.05 6.02
C ALA A 451 20.22 -29.19 6.64
N ILE A 452 18.93 -29.26 6.28
CA ILE A 452 17.95 -30.24 6.72
C ILE A 452 17.56 -31.04 5.48
N ARG A 453 18.04 -32.28 5.34
CA ARG A 453 17.87 -33.02 4.08
C ARG A 453 17.68 -34.52 4.18
N ASN A 454 16.86 -35.08 3.29
CA ASN A 454 16.51 -36.51 3.28
C ASN A 454 15.94 -37.01 4.62
N ASN A 455 15.19 -36.17 5.34
CA ASN A 455 14.49 -36.54 6.58
C ASN A 455 13.00 -36.76 6.30
N ARG A 456 12.35 -37.54 7.18
CA ARG A 456 10.91 -37.78 7.18
C ARG A 456 10.31 -37.22 8.46
N ILE A 457 9.58 -36.10 8.36
CA ILE A 457 9.04 -35.36 9.49
C ILE A 457 7.54 -35.65 9.58
N GLU A 458 7.08 -36.30 10.66
CA GLU A 458 5.69 -36.77 10.81
C GLU A 458 5.09 -36.46 12.19
N ASN A 459 3.78 -36.26 12.29
CA ASN A 459 3.09 -35.94 13.56
C ASN A 459 3.77 -34.77 14.32
N THR A 460 4.05 -33.69 13.59
CA THR A 460 4.53 -32.41 14.12
C THR A 460 3.53 -31.32 13.75
N ASN A 461 3.47 -30.21 14.51
CA ASN A 461 2.56 -29.13 14.11
C ASN A 461 3.19 -28.30 12.98
N TYR A 462 4.47 -27.94 13.15
CA TYR A 462 5.30 -27.39 12.08
C TYR A 462 6.38 -28.39 11.69
N GLY A 463 6.63 -28.58 10.39
CA GLY A 463 7.66 -29.52 9.93
C GLY A 463 9.07 -28.96 10.15
N VAL A 464 9.40 -27.89 9.42
CA VAL A 464 10.63 -27.10 9.62
C VAL A 464 10.27 -25.63 9.82
N TRP A 465 10.72 -25.03 10.93
CA TRP A 465 10.59 -23.60 11.21
C TRP A 465 11.99 -22.96 11.21
N VAL A 466 12.22 -22.01 10.30
CA VAL A 466 13.41 -21.15 10.26
C VAL A 466 13.02 -19.74 10.71
N THR A 467 13.76 -19.18 11.68
CA THR A 467 13.56 -17.80 12.17
C THR A 467 14.88 -17.07 12.35
N GLY A 468 15.11 -16.03 11.55
CA GLY A 468 16.29 -15.16 11.66
C GLY A 468 17.61 -15.76 11.15
N ALA A 469 17.58 -16.80 10.29
CA ALA A 469 18.76 -17.50 9.80
C ALA A 469 18.77 -17.61 8.26
N ASN A 470 19.94 -17.41 7.65
CA ASN A 470 20.12 -17.19 6.21
C ASN A 470 20.77 -18.39 5.52
N GLY A 471 20.56 -18.54 4.21
CA GLY A 471 21.16 -19.60 3.39
C GLY A 471 20.77 -21.03 3.81
N VAL A 472 19.69 -21.19 4.59
CA VAL A 472 19.25 -22.49 5.12
C VAL A 472 18.71 -23.35 3.98
N ALA A 473 19.20 -24.59 3.89
CA ALA A 473 18.81 -25.56 2.87
C ALA A 473 17.85 -26.62 3.46
N ILE A 474 16.66 -26.73 2.88
CA ILE A 474 15.62 -27.71 3.22
C ILE A 474 15.37 -28.54 1.97
N GLU A 475 16.03 -29.70 1.85
CA GLU A 475 16.09 -30.47 0.61
C GLU A 475 15.60 -31.92 0.75
N LYS A 476 14.73 -32.38 -0.15
CA LYS A 476 14.33 -33.81 -0.25
C LYS A 476 13.72 -34.39 1.04
N ASN A 477 13.04 -33.57 1.83
CA ASN A 477 12.35 -34.04 3.03
C ASN A 477 10.91 -34.45 2.69
N GLU A 478 10.40 -35.49 3.34
CA GLU A 478 8.96 -35.79 3.38
C GLU A 478 8.38 -35.17 4.66
N ILE A 479 7.40 -34.28 4.54
CA ILE A 479 6.80 -33.55 5.66
C ILE A 479 5.29 -33.84 5.70
N LEU A 480 4.87 -34.53 6.75
CA LEU A 480 3.51 -35.04 6.94
C LEU A 480 2.86 -34.38 8.17
N GLY A 481 1.95 -33.45 7.91
CA GLY A 481 1.19 -32.74 8.93
C GLY A 481 0.11 -33.59 9.60
N LYS A 482 -0.51 -33.04 10.65
CA LYS A 482 -1.56 -33.67 11.45
C LYS A 482 -2.90 -33.66 10.71
N LYS A 483 -3.08 -34.65 9.83
CA LYS A 483 -4.27 -34.84 8.97
C LYS A 483 -5.59 -34.94 9.75
N GLU A 484 -5.54 -35.40 10.99
CA GLU A 484 -6.65 -35.53 11.92
C GLU A 484 -7.19 -34.19 12.47
N LEU A 485 -6.43 -33.10 12.33
CA LEU A 485 -6.86 -31.76 12.71
C LEU A 485 -7.54 -31.03 11.53
N ASP A 486 -8.44 -30.11 11.85
CA ASP A 486 -8.94 -29.11 10.89
C ASP A 486 -7.79 -28.25 10.34
N VAL A 487 -7.91 -27.81 9.08
CA VAL A 487 -6.82 -27.17 8.34
C VAL A 487 -6.25 -25.93 9.04
N GLU A 488 -7.10 -25.10 9.66
CA GLU A 488 -6.66 -23.88 10.37
C GLU A 488 -5.96 -24.17 11.71
N ALA A 489 -6.18 -25.35 12.31
CA ALA A 489 -5.59 -25.78 13.57
C ALA A 489 -4.23 -26.47 13.43
N ARG A 490 -3.78 -26.71 12.18
CA ARG A 490 -2.46 -27.24 11.84
C ARG A 490 -1.44 -26.11 11.77
N GLY A 491 -0.16 -26.43 11.99
CA GLY A 491 0.95 -25.56 11.61
C GLY A 491 1.37 -25.76 10.14
N ASN A 492 2.42 -25.05 9.74
CA ASN A 492 2.92 -25.01 8.37
C ASN A 492 4.00 -26.10 8.13
N GLY A 493 4.06 -26.68 6.93
CA GLY A 493 5.04 -27.73 6.60
C GLY A 493 6.47 -27.21 6.65
N VAL A 494 6.72 -26.11 5.94
CA VAL A 494 7.90 -25.25 6.09
C VAL A 494 7.44 -23.84 6.41
N LEU A 495 8.10 -23.22 7.38
CA LEU A 495 7.89 -21.83 7.80
C LEU A 495 9.24 -21.10 7.78
N LEU A 496 9.39 -20.14 6.87
CA LEU A 496 10.52 -19.22 6.83
C LEU A 496 10.07 -17.84 7.30
N ASN A 497 10.73 -17.29 8.32
CA ASN A 497 10.51 -15.94 8.81
C ASN A 497 11.87 -15.22 8.99
N ALA A 498 12.00 -14.01 8.46
CA ALA A 498 13.22 -13.19 8.55
C ALA A 498 14.49 -13.93 8.07
N ALA A 499 14.45 -14.43 6.82
CA ALA A 499 15.54 -15.20 6.21
C ALA A 499 15.94 -14.66 4.83
N ASP A 500 17.23 -14.67 4.50
CA ASP A 500 17.73 -14.41 3.15
C ASP A 500 18.31 -15.69 2.51
N GLY A 501 18.13 -15.85 1.20
CA GLY A 501 18.80 -16.89 0.39
C GLY A 501 18.44 -18.35 0.72
N ALA A 502 17.36 -18.59 1.48
CA ALA A 502 16.94 -19.93 1.87
C ALA A 502 16.50 -20.78 0.67
N VAL A 503 16.84 -22.07 0.68
CA VAL A 503 16.53 -23.02 -0.40
C VAL A 503 15.56 -24.09 0.13
N VAL A 504 14.38 -24.18 -0.46
CA VAL A 504 13.36 -25.21 -0.17
C VAL A 504 13.14 -26.00 -1.45
N ARG A 505 13.76 -27.18 -1.57
CA ARG A 505 13.81 -27.91 -2.84
C ARG A 505 13.51 -29.41 -2.76
N GLU A 506 12.79 -29.92 -3.75
CA GLU A 506 12.50 -31.36 -3.91
C GLU A 506 11.79 -32.00 -2.69
N ASN A 507 11.13 -31.19 -1.84
CA ASN A 507 10.40 -31.70 -0.68
C ASN A 507 8.98 -32.16 -1.07
N VAL A 508 8.49 -33.16 -0.35
CA VAL A 508 7.12 -33.68 -0.44
C VAL A 508 6.38 -33.23 0.81
N VAL A 509 5.49 -32.25 0.68
CA VAL A 509 4.71 -31.70 1.82
C VAL A 509 3.26 -32.14 1.71
N ARG A 510 2.66 -32.64 2.79
CA ARG A 510 1.28 -33.13 2.83
C ARG A 510 0.57 -32.76 4.11
N ASP A 511 -0.73 -32.50 3.97
CA ASP A 511 -1.69 -32.38 5.09
C ASP A 511 -1.25 -31.36 6.18
N SER A 512 -0.49 -30.33 5.81
CA SER A 512 -0.15 -29.16 6.66
C SER A 512 -1.20 -28.04 6.51
N ARG A 513 -1.17 -26.97 7.30
CA ARG A 513 -1.97 -25.76 7.04
C ARG A 513 -1.49 -25.07 5.77
N ASP A 514 -0.31 -24.45 5.80
CA ASP A 514 0.36 -23.95 4.60
C ASP A 514 1.58 -24.83 4.31
N GLY A 515 1.80 -25.19 3.05
CA GLY A 515 2.86 -26.15 2.67
C GLY A 515 4.26 -25.56 2.86
N VAL A 516 4.53 -24.44 2.20
CA VAL A 516 5.70 -23.57 2.43
C VAL A 516 5.20 -22.14 2.64
N TYR A 517 5.40 -21.60 3.84
CA TYR A 517 5.08 -20.20 4.17
C TYR A 517 6.38 -19.39 4.31
N LEU A 518 6.42 -18.21 3.69
CA LEU A 518 7.54 -17.29 3.70
C LEU A 518 7.07 -15.91 4.14
N GLU A 519 7.76 -15.31 5.10
CA GLU A 519 7.42 -14.02 5.69
C GLU A 519 8.69 -13.19 5.90
N ILE A 520 8.70 -11.96 5.35
CA ILE A 520 9.85 -11.04 5.42
C ILE A 520 11.13 -11.78 4.98
N THR A 521 11.09 -12.34 3.77
CA THR A 521 12.07 -13.35 3.30
C THR A 521 12.52 -13.05 1.88
N HIS A 522 13.84 -12.93 1.68
CA HIS A 522 14.43 -12.42 0.42
C HIS A 522 15.27 -13.49 -0.29
N HIS A 523 15.35 -13.40 -1.62
CA HIS A 523 16.16 -14.28 -2.49
C HIS A 523 15.89 -15.81 -2.33
N ALA A 524 14.77 -16.19 -1.71
CA ALA A 524 14.47 -17.58 -1.40
C ALA A 524 14.12 -18.40 -2.64
N ARG A 525 14.59 -19.64 -2.70
CA ARG A 525 14.41 -20.57 -3.82
C ARG A 525 13.49 -21.72 -3.41
N VAL A 526 12.22 -21.65 -3.80
CA VAL A 526 11.22 -22.70 -3.57
C VAL A 526 11.03 -23.46 -4.88
N GLU A 527 11.81 -24.52 -5.07
CA GLU A 527 11.95 -25.19 -6.38
C GLU A 527 11.57 -26.68 -6.35
N LYS A 528 10.79 -27.15 -7.32
CA LYS A 528 10.48 -28.58 -7.52
C LYS A 528 9.85 -29.30 -6.30
N ASN A 529 9.18 -28.57 -5.43
CA ASN A 529 8.45 -29.17 -4.31
C ASN A 529 7.10 -29.71 -4.80
N ASP A 530 6.60 -30.74 -4.13
CA ASP A 530 5.32 -31.36 -4.42
C ASP A 530 4.40 -31.28 -3.20
N ILE A 531 3.26 -30.59 -3.34
CA ILE A 531 2.44 -30.12 -2.21
C ILE A 531 0.94 -30.39 -2.44
N GLU A 532 0.29 -31.08 -1.49
CA GLU A 532 -1.13 -31.42 -1.56
C GLU A 532 -1.84 -31.36 -0.20
N ARG A 533 -3.17 -31.10 -0.24
CA ARG A 533 -4.08 -31.11 0.91
C ARG A 533 -3.75 -30.10 2.01
N SER A 534 -3.20 -28.95 1.59
CA SER A 534 -3.01 -27.76 2.41
C SER A 534 -3.99 -26.64 2.02
N ARG A 535 -4.02 -25.59 2.82
CA ARG A 535 -4.70 -24.32 2.55
C ARG A 535 -3.96 -23.62 1.40
N TYR A 536 -2.80 -23.02 1.67
CA TYR A 536 -1.89 -22.55 0.62
C TYR A 536 -0.79 -23.58 0.38
N SER A 537 -0.45 -23.88 -0.88
CA SER A 537 0.69 -24.76 -1.16
C SER A 537 2.00 -24.04 -0.90
N ILE A 538 2.14 -22.86 -1.51
CA ILE A 538 3.22 -21.91 -1.28
C ILE A 538 2.56 -20.56 -0.97
N HIS A 539 2.96 -19.92 0.13
CA HIS A 539 2.40 -18.67 0.62
C HIS A 539 3.57 -17.71 0.90
N THR A 540 3.51 -16.51 0.33
CA THR A 540 4.52 -15.47 0.53
C THR A 540 3.88 -14.21 1.09
N MET A 541 4.56 -13.57 2.02
CA MET A 541 4.18 -12.31 2.64
C MET A 541 5.45 -11.43 2.76
N TRP A 542 5.51 -10.33 2.01
CA TRP A 542 6.69 -9.44 1.96
C TRP A 542 7.97 -10.19 1.56
N CYS A 543 7.98 -10.73 0.33
CA CYS A 543 9.07 -11.56 -0.18
C CYS A 543 9.55 -11.07 -1.56
N ASP A 544 10.82 -10.66 -1.66
CA ASP A 544 11.38 -10.07 -2.89
C ASP A 544 12.48 -10.92 -3.51
N HIS A 545 12.54 -10.90 -4.85
CA HIS A 545 13.47 -11.63 -5.70
C HIS A 545 13.50 -13.15 -5.44
N GLY A 546 12.36 -13.72 -5.03
CA GLY A 546 12.18 -15.14 -4.79
C GLY A 546 11.99 -15.93 -6.08
N VAL A 547 12.38 -17.22 -6.06
CA VAL A 547 12.31 -18.12 -7.21
C VAL A 547 11.39 -19.30 -6.86
N PHE A 548 10.16 -19.24 -7.35
CA PHE A 548 9.08 -20.19 -7.08
C PHE A 548 8.84 -21.08 -8.32
N ASN A 549 9.83 -21.90 -8.68
CA ASN A 549 9.89 -22.56 -9.99
C ASN A 549 9.63 -24.09 -9.94
N ASP A 550 9.00 -24.61 -10.98
CA ASP A 550 8.82 -26.07 -11.24
C ASP A 550 8.06 -26.85 -10.13
N ASN A 551 7.28 -26.19 -9.27
CA ASN A 551 6.56 -26.86 -8.17
C ASN A 551 5.23 -27.49 -8.63
N ARG A 552 4.84 -28.60 -8.00
CA ARG A 552 3.54 -29.26 -8.17
C ARG A 552 2.63 -28.96 -6.97
N MET A 553 1.41 -28.50 -7.26
CA MET A 553 0.47 -27.98 -6.26
C MET A 553 -0.94 -28.49 -6.58
N ALA A 554 -1.36 -29.58 -5.95
CA ALA A 554 -2.59 -30.30 -6.32
C ALA A 554 -3.56 -30.52 -5.14
N GLY A 555 -4.83 -30.17 -5.35
CA GLY A 555 -5.90 -30.44 -4.36
C GLY A 555 -5.76 -29.67 -3.05
N ASN A 556 -5.35 -28.41 -3.12
CA ASN A 556 -5.26 -27.47 -1.99
C ASN A 556 -6.45 -26.48 -2.01
N LEU A 557 -6.55 -25.57 -1.04
CA LEU A 557 -7.45 -24.41 -1.19
C LEU A 557 -6.91 -23.50 -2.30
N VAL A 558 -5.62 -23.13 -2.20
CA VAL A 558 -4.86 -22.35 -3.17
C VAL A 558 -3.55 -23.06 -3.51
N GLY A 559 -3.14 -23.00 -4.77
CA GLY A 559 -1.80 -23.38 -5.21
C GLY A 559 -0.74 -22.40 -4.70
N LEU A 560 -0.28 -21.50 -5.58
CA LEU A 560 0.73 -20.49 -5.25
C LEU A 560 0.07 -19.16 -4.89
N ALA A 561 0.39 -18.62 -3.71
CA ALA A 561 0.03 -17.27 -3.28
C ALA A 561 1.27 -16.37 -3.21
N LEU A 562 1.36 -15.49 -4.20
CA LEU A 562 2.30 -14.36 -4.26
C LEU A 562 1.62 -13.14 -3.65
N MET A 563 2.02 -12.72 -2.44
CA MET A 563 1.51 -11.50 -1.81
C MET A 563 2.64 -10.56 -1.42
N TYR A 564 2.46 -9.26 -1.69
CA TYR A 564 3.43 -8.20 -1.38
C TYR A 564 4.85 -8.56 -1.86
N THR A 565 5.00 -8.81 -3.16
CA THR A 565 6.15 -9.53 -3.73
C THR A 565 6.70 -8.81 -4.97
N LYS A 566 7.99 -8.49 -4.98
CA LYS A 566 8.63 -7.73 -6.07
C LYS A 566 9.78 -8.49 -6.73
N GLY A 567 9.86 -8.42 -8.07
CA GLY A 567 11.00 -8.90 -8.84
C GLY A 567 11.22 -10.42 -8.81
N SER A 568 10.17 -11.18 -8.52
CA SER A 568 10.24 -12.63 -8.29
C SER A 568 9.87 -13.45 -9.53
N GLU A 569 10.28 -14.72 -9.54
CA GLU A 569 9.93 -15.70 -10.57
C GLU A 569 8.89 -16.71 -10.06
N ALA A 570 7.91 -17.04 -10.88
CA ALA A 570 6.97 -18.13 -10.64
C ALA A 570 6.75 -18.90 -11.94
N ASN A 571 7.74 -19.70 -12.33
CA ASN A 571 7.82 -20.30 -13.67
C ASN A 571 7.61 -21.82 -13.65
N ARG A 572 6.93 -22.36 -14.68
CA ARG A 572 6.74 -23.81 -14.94
C ARG A 572 6.05 -24.60 -13.82
N ASN A 573 5.29 -23.95 -12.95
CA ASN A 573 4.55 -24.62 -11.88
C ASN A 573 3.30 -25.32 -12.42
N VAL A 574 2.92 -26.44 -11.79
CA VAL A 574 1.74 -27.24 -12.13
C VAL A 574 0.73 -27.13 -10.99
N SER A 575 -0.33 -26.34 -11.20
CA SER A 575 -1.35 -26.01 -10.19
C SER A 575 -2.73 -26.55 -10.61
N VAL A 576 -3.15 -27.66 -9.99
CA VAL A 576 -4.22 -28.51 -10.52
C VAL A 576 -5.29 -28.81 -9.46
N GLY A 577 -6.56 -28.52 -9.79
CA GLY A 577 -7.70 -28.92 -8.98
C GLY A 577 -7.80 -28.26 -7.61
N ASN A 578 -7.22 -27.06 -7.44
CA ASN A 578 -7.30 -26.34 -6.17
C ASN A 578 -8.66 -25.63 -6.04
N SER A 579 -9.23 -25.65 -4.84
CA SER A 579 -10.62 -25.25 -4.58
C SER A 579 -10.92 -23.78 -4.87
N THR A 580 -9.93 -22.88 -4.84
CA THR A 580 -10.10 -21.46 -5.16
C THR A 580 -9.15 -20.97 -6.25
N GLN A 581 -7.86 -20.73 -5.99
CA GLN A 581 -6.92 -20.18 -6.99
C GLN A 581 -5.80 -21.16 -7.36
N GLY A 582 -5.49 -21.26 -8.66
CA GLY A 582 -4.28 -21.93 -9.15
C GLY A 582 -3.01 -21.11 -8.84
N ILE A 583 -3.02 -19.83 -9.21
CA ILE A 583 -2.09 -18.79 -8.74
C ILE A 583 -2.90 -17.56 -8.30
N VAL A 584 -2.54 -16.96 -7.17
CA VAL A 584 -2.98 -15.61 -6.77
C VAL A 584 -1.78 -14.69 -6.64
N ALA A 585 -1.91 -13.49 -7.20
CA ALA A 585 -0.97 -12.39 -7.14
C ALA A 585 -1.66 -11.15 -6.55
N ILE A 586 -1.28 -10.79 -5.32
CA ILE A 586 -1.77 -9.62 -4.58
C ILE A 586 -0.60 -8.67 -4.35
N GLN A 587 -0.66 -7.46 -4.91
CA GLN A 587 0.42 -6.47 -4.85
C GLN A 587 1.77 -7.02 -5.35
N VAL A 588 1.75 -7.74 -6.47
CA VAL A 588 2.94 -8.29 -7.12
C VAL A 588 3.44 -7.33 -8.21
N VAL A 589 4.74 -7.01 -8.19
CA VAL A 589 5.30 -5.94 -9.03
C VAL A 589 6.60 -6.36 -9.72
N ARG A 590 6.67 -6.17 -11.04
CA ARG A 590 7.84 -6.51 -11.88
C ARG A 590 8.30 -7.97 -11.77
N SER A 591 7.39 -8.88 -11.49
CA SER A 591 7.63 -10.31 -11.38
C SER A 591 7.24 -11.04 -12.67
N GLN A 592 7.67 -12.29 -12.84
CA GLN A 592 7.36 -13.10 -14.02
C GLN A 592 6.65 -14.42 -13.66
N MET A 593 5.67 -14.80 -14.49
CA MET A 593 4.84 -16.00 -14.36
C MET A 593 4.82 -16.70 -15.72
N ILE A 594 5.82 -17.53 -16.00
CA ILE A 594 6.08 -18.08 -17.34
C ILE A 594 5.95 -19.60 -17.38
N GLY A 595 5.21 -20.15 -18.34
CA GLY A 595 5.17 -21.59 -18.59
C GLY A 595 4.33 -22.42 -17.60
N ASN A 596 3.50 -21.79 -16.76
CA ASN A 596 2.73 -22.49 -15.74
C ASN A 596 1.50 -23.22 -16.33
N VAL A 597 1.09 -24.30 -15.66
CA VAL A 597 -0.05 -25.15 -16.01
C VAL A 597 -1.12 -25.01 -14.93
N LEU A 598 -2.21 -24.30 -15.24
CA LEU A 598 -3.28 -23.92 -14.29
C LEU A 598 -4.58 -24.59 -14.72
N ILE A 599 -4.84 -25.79 -14.19
CA ILE A 599 -5.93 -26.67 -14.66
C ILE A 599 -6.98 -26.95 -13.58
N GLY A 600 -8.26 -26.71 -13.91
CA GLY A 600 -9.38 -27.19 -13.11
C GLY A 600 -9.53 -26.55 -11.73
N ASN A 601 -9.05 -25.31 -11.56
CA ASN A 601 -9.22 -24.49 -10.36
C ASN A 601 -10.48 -23.60 -10.50
N THR A 602 -11.02 -23.06 -9.41
CA THR A 602 -12.15 -22.10 -9.51
C THR A 602 -11.72 -20.82 -10.24
N LYS A 603 -10.48 -20.35 -9.99
CA LYS A 603 -9.78 -19.32 -10.75
C LYS A 603 -8.40 -19.85 -11.15
N GLY A 604 -8.03 -19.78 -12.43
CA GLY A 604 -6.70 -20.16 -12.90
C GLY A 604 -5.64 -19.23 -12.31
N LEU A 605 -5.68 -17.96 -12.73
CA LEU A 605 -4.83 -16.88 -12.22
C LEU A 605 -5.72 -15.73 -11.70
N PHE A 606 -5.38 -15.17 -10.54
CA PHE A 606 -6.01 -13.96 -9.99
C PHE A 606 -4.96 -12.87 -9.78
N LEU A 607 -5.13 -11.73 -10.46
CA LEU A 607 -4.32 -10.52 -10.31
C LEU A 607 -5.12 -9.47 -9.52
N TYR A 608 -4.54 -8.97 -8.44
CA TYR A 608 -5.09 -7.88 -7.64
C TYR A 608 -4.01 -6.85 -7.30
N ASN A 609 -4.24 -5.58 -7.67
CA ASN A 609 -3.29 -4.47 -7.55
C ASN A 609 -1.84 -4.83 -7.96
N SER A 610 -1.70 -5.65 -9.01
CA SER A 610 -0.42 -6.23 -9.43
C SER A 610 -0.05 -5.70 -10.81
N ILE A 611 1.12 -5.07 -10.95
CA ILE A 611 1.47 -4.23 -12.12
C ILE A 611 2.88 -4.52 -12.66
N LEU A 612 3.11 -4.22 -13.95
CA LEU A 612 4.40 -4.40 -14.63
C LEU A 612 4.93 -5.85 -14.64
N ASN A 613 4.05 -6.85 -14.48
CA ASN A 613 4.43 -8.26 -14.48
C ASN A 613 4.35 -8.87 -15.89
N ARG A 614 5.13 -9.92 -16.13
CA ARG A 614 5.10 -10.72 -17.35
C ARG A 614 4.37 -12.04 -17.11
N VAL A 615 3.29 -12.30 -17.84
CA VAL A 615 2.49 -13.53 -17.76
C VAL A 615 2.47 -14.16 -19.15
N THR A 616 3.41 -15.07 -19.44
CA THR A 616 3.61 -15.59 -20.79
C THR A 616 3.68 -17.11 -20.87
N ASP A 617 3.26 -17.67 -22.01
CA ASP A 617 3.37 -19.09 -22.30
C ASP A 617 2.69 -20.01 -21.27
N ASN A 618 1.64 -19.54 -20.57
CA ASN A 618 0.92 -20.36 -19.58
C ASN A 618 -0.24 -21.14 -20.22
N LEU A 619 -0.50 -22.35 -19.74
CA LEU A 619 -1.71 -23.13 -20.06
C LEU A 619 -2.76 -22.90 -18.97
N ILE A 620 -3.84 -22.20 -19.31
CA ILE A 620 -4.91 -21.84 -18.37
C ILE A 620 -6.19 -22.51 -18.87
N ALA A 621 -6.59 -23.63 -18.25
CA ALA A 621 -7.59 -24.51 -18.85
C ALA A 621 -8.56 -25.19 -17.87
N ASN A 622 -9.78 -25.49 -18.32
CA ASN A 622 -10.86 -26.11 -17.54
C ASN A 622 -11.23 -25.39 -16.22
N ASN A 623 -10.78 -24.15 -15.96
CA ASN A 623 -11.12 -23.40 -14.73
C ASN A 623 -12.53 -22.79 -14.81
N ASN A 624 -13.20 -22.44 -13.71
CA ASN A 624 -14.44 -21.63 -13.82
C ASN A 624 -14.14 -20.22 -14.36
N LEU A 625 -13.00 -19.65 -13.99
CA LEU A 625 -12.51 -18.38 -14.49
C LEU A 625 -11.01 -18.50 -14.81
N GLY A 626 -10.60 -18.25 -16.06
CA GLY A 626 -9.21 -18.39 -16.50
C GLY A 626 -8.31 -17.36 -15.82
N VAL A 627 -8.53 -16.07 -16.12
CA VAL A 627 -7.90 -14.93 -15.43
C VAL A 627 -8.96 -14.01 -14.82
N HIS A 628 -8.79 -13.67 -13.55
CA HIS A 628 -9.48 -12.54 -12.91
C HIS A 628 -8.48 -11.39 -12.73
N SER A 629 -8.75 -10.22 -13.29
CA SER A 629 -7.91 -9.03 -13.15
C SER A 629 -8.69 -7.92 -12.46
N TRP A 630 -8.25 -7.48 -11.28
CA TRP A 630 -8.97 -6.51 -10.45
C TRP A 630 -8.00 -5.58 -9.69
N GLY A 631 -8.55 -4.61 -8.95
CA GLY A 631 -7.80 -3.75 -8.04
C GLY A 631 -6.75 -2.84 -8.70
N GLY A 632 -6.89 -2.52 -9.99
CA GLY A 632 -5.88 -1.74 -10.72
C GLY A 632 -4.66 -2.56 -11.18
N SER A 633 -4.84 -3.86 -11.47
CA SER A 633 -3.79 -4.73 -12.05
C SER A 633 -3.52 -4.40 -13.54
N GLU A 634 -3.10 -3.17 -13.79
CA GLU A 634 -2.87 -2.58 -15.10
C GLU A 634 -1.39 -2.72 -15.53
N GLU A 635 -1.11 -2.49 -16.81
CA GLU A 635 0.27 -2.47 -17.37
C GLU A 635 1.03 -3.80 -17.18
N ASN A 636 0.34 -4.93 -17.30
CA ASN A 636 0.95 -6.27 -17.31
C ASN A 636 1.10 -6.81 -18.74
N GLU A 637 2.24 -7.44 -19.05
CA GLU A 637 2.52 -8.07 -20.34
C GLU A 637 1.96 -9.50 -20.35
N ILE A 638 0.75 -9.68 -20.88
CA ILE A 638 0.07 -10.98 -20.93
C ILE A 638 -0.05 -11.45 -22.39
N THR A 639 0.88 -12.30 -22.84
CA THR A 639 1.02 -12.72 -24.25
C THR A 639 1.37 -14.22 -24.37
N ARG A 640 1.04 -14.85 -25.50
CA ARG A 640 1.31 -16.27 -25.82
C ARG A 640 0.70 -17.31 -24.87
N ASN A 641 -0.28 -16.94 -24.04
CA ASN A 641 -0.96 -17.88 -23.16
C ASN A 641 -2.03 -18.68 -23.94
N THR A 642 -2.33 -19.88 -23.44
CA THR A 642 -3.34 -20.78 -24.03
C THR A 642 -4.54 -20.90 -23.09
N PHE A 643 -5.63 -20.21 -23.43
CA PHE A 643 -6.89 -20.21 -22.70
C PHE A 643 -7.84 -21.27 -23.28
N PHE A 644 -7.99 -22.41 -22.60
CA PHE A 644 -8.72 -23.56 -23.15
C PHE A 644 -9.83 -24.09 -22.25
N ARG A 645 -11.09 -23.99 -22.71
CA ARG A 645 -12.28 -24.52 -22.04
C ARG A 645 -12.49 -24.05 -20.60
N ASN A 646 -12.02 -22.86 -20.24
CA ASN A 646 -12.47 -22.22 -19.01
C ASN A 646 -13.96 -21.85 -19.16
N GLU A 647 -14.71 -21.79 -18.05
CA GLU A 647 -16.12 -21.38 -18.12
C GLU A 647 -16.23 -19.87 -18.42
N ILE A 648 -15.30 -19.06 -17.95
CA ILE A 648 -15.07 -17.68 -18.38
C ILE A 648 -13.57 -17.57 -18.65
N GLN A 649 -13.13 -17.08 -19.81
CA GLN A 649 -11.69 -16.94 -20.07
C GLN A 649 -11.09 -15.83 -19.21
N VAL A 650 -11.69 -14.63 -19.27
CA VAL A 650 -11.22 -13.44 -18.56
C VAL A 650 -12.41 -12.70 -17.95
N LYS A 651 -12.21 -12.20 -16.73
CA LYS A 651 -13.01 -11.10 -16.16
C LYS A 651 -12.05 -10.01 -15.72
N HIS A 652 -12.16 -8.85 -16.36
CA HIS A 652 -11.33 -7.68 -16.10
C HIS A 652 -12.15 -6.59 -15.40
N VAL A 653 -11.58 -5.94 -14.38
CA VAL A 653 -12.26 -4.92 -13.55
C VAL A 653 -11.28 -3.80 -13.23
N ALA A 654 -11.15 -2.86 -14.17
CA ALA A 654 -10.25 -1.70 -14.12
C ALA A 654 -10.94 -0.43 -14.67
N ALA A 655 -10.18 0.65 -14.84
CA ALA A 655 -10.72 1.93 -15.35
C ALA A 655 -10.51 2.14 -16.87
N ARG A 656 -9.64 1.35 -17.50
CA ARG A 656 -9.28 1.41 -18.93
C ARG A 656 -9.22 0.02 -19.56
N ASP A 657 -9.27 -0.04 -20.89
CA ASP A 657 -9.02 -1.26 -21.64
C ASP A 657 -7.54 -1.67 -21.53
N GLU A 658 -7.29 -2.97 -21.42
CA GLU A 658 -5.94 -3.57 -21.36
C GLU A 658 -5.64 -4.37 -22.63
N ARG A 659 -4.36 -4.42 -23.04
CA ARG A 659 -3.92 -5.01 -24.31
C ARG A 659 -3.14 -6.30 -24.09
N TRP A 660 -3.77 -7.44 -24.33
CA TRP A 660 -3.16 -8.77 -24.15
C TRP A 660 -3.05 -9.45 -25.52
N ASP A 661 -2.17 -8.93 -26.39
CA ASP A 661 -2.03 -9.42 -27.77
C ASP A 661 -1.36 -10.80 -27.85
N GLY A 662 -1.76 -11.62 -28.83
CA GLY A 662 -1.05 -12.85 -29.18
C GLY A 662 -1.33 -14.01 -28.23
N ASN A 663 -2.54 -14.13 -27.69
CA ASN A 663 -2.97 -15.26 -26.87
C ASN A 663 -3.92 -16.16 -27.67
N TYR A 664 -3.98 -17.46 -27.34
CA TYR A 664 -4.96 -18.38 -27.91
C TYR A 664 -6.20 -18.46 -27.01
N TRP A 665 -7.39 -18.38 -27.61
CA TRP A 665 -8.69 -18.39 -26.92
C TRP A 665 -9.61 -19.46 -27.53
N SER A 666 -10.00 -20.48 -26.77
CA SER A 666 -10.81 -21.61 -27.29
C SER A 666 -12.26 -21.30 -27.69
N ASP A 667 -12.70 -20.07 -27.47
CA ASP A 667 -14.02 -19.50 -27.77
C ASP A 667 -13.92 -18.30 -28.75
N TYR A 668 -12.73 -18.05 -29.31
CA TYR A 668 -12.58 -17.13 -30.43
C TYR A 668 -13.27 -17.70 -31.69
N MET A 669 -14.09 -16.87 -32.33
CA MET A 669 -14.87 -17.22 -33.52
C MET A 669 -14.47 -16.39 -34.75
N GLY A 670 -13.24 -15.86 -34.76
CA GLY A 670 -12.70 -15.16 -35.93
C GLY A 670 -12.10 -16.11 -36.96
N TRP A 671 -11.43 -15.50 -37.93
CA TRP A 671 -10.82 -16.17 -39.08
C TRP A 671 -9.45 -15.55 -39.36
N ASP A 672 -8.64 -16.29 -40.12
CA ASP A 672 -7.33 -15.87 -40.60
C ASP A 672 -7.36 -16.01 -42.13
N THR A 673 -7.43 -14.88 -42.84
CA THR A 673 -7.44 -14.81 -44.31
C THR A 673 -6.01 -14.77 -44.86
N GLY A 674 -5.02 -14.34 -44.06
CA GLY A 674 -3.61 -14.20 -44.44
C GLY A 674 -2.83 -15.53 -44.41
N GLN A 675 -3.32 -16.50 -43.63
CA GLN A 675 -2.64 -17.75 -43.25
C GLN A 675 -1.33 -17.51 -42.49
N ASP A 676 -1.27 -16.44 -41.69
CA ASP A 676 -0.10 -16.12 -40.84
C ASP A 676 -0.21 -16.64 -39.40
N GLY A 677 -1.41 -17.11 -38.99
CA GLY A 677 -1.69 -17.67 -37.67
C GLY A 677 -2.19 -16.66 -36.63
N GLU A 678 -2.28 -15.37 -36.96
CA GLU A 678 -3.00 -14.36 -36.19
C GLU A 678 -4.43 -14.20 -36.76
N GLY A 679 -5.43 -13.95 -35.91
CA GLY A 679 -6.81 -13.75 -36.34
C GLY A 679 -7.09 -12.31 -36.81
N ASP A 680 -7.75 -12.16 -37.98
CA ASP A 680 -8.06 -10.86 -38.63
C ASP A 680 -8.91 -9.91 -37.77
N ILE A 681 -9.69 -10.45 -36.82
CA ILE A 681 -10.58 -9.67 -35.96
C ILE A 681 -10.11 -9.71 -34.49
N PRO A 682 -10.08 -8.59 -33.76
CA PRO A 682 -9.73 -8.60 -32.34
C PRO A 682 -10.67 -9.48 -31.50
N TYR A 683 -10.11 -10.17 -30.52
CA TYR A 683 -10.84 -10.75 -29.40
C TYR A 683 -11.04 -9.67 -28.33
N GLU A 684 -12.26 -9.54 -27.80
CA GLU A 684 -12.63 -8.55 -26.79
C GLU A 684 -13.35 -9.26 -25.64
N SER A 685 -12.92 -9.04 -24.39
CA SER A 685 -13.60 -9.57 -23.19
C SER A 685 -14.70 -8.63 -22.67
N ASN A 686 -15.43 -9.07 -21.64
CA ASN A 686 -16.40 -8.26 -20.89
C ASN A 686 -17.51 -7.64 -21.76
N THR A 687 -17.90 -8.30 -22.86
CA THR A 687 -19.02 -7.86 -23.70
C THR A 687 -20.35 -7.88 -22.94
N LEU A 688 -21.37 -7.18 -23.45
CA LEU A 688 -22.74 -7.28 -22.93
C LEU A 688 -23.26 -8.72 -23.00
N VAL A 689 -22.82 -9.48 -23.99
CA VAL A 689 -23.06 -10.92 -24.11
C VAL A 689 -22.30 -11.72 -23.04
N ASP A 690 -21.05 -11.40 -22.72
CA ASP A 690 -20.33 -12.05 -21.61
C ASP A 690 -21.08 -11.84 -20.29
N ALA A 691 -21.53 -10.61 -20.00
CA ALA A 691 -22.34 -10.33 -18.82
C ALA A 691 -23.64 -11.14 -18.77
N LEU A 692 -24.28 -11.40 -19.93
CA LEU A 692 -25.44 -12.28 -20.04
C LEU A 692 -25.06 -13.76 -19.81
N LEU A 693 -23.95 -14.23 -20.38
CA LEU A 693 -23.45 -15.61 -20.24
C LEU A 693 -22.93 -15.90 -18.82
N TRP A 694 -22.39 -14.90 -18.12
CA TRP A 694 -22.01 -14.99 -16.70
C TRP A 694 -23.24 -15.14 -15.81
N ARG A 695 -24.32 -14.41 -16.11
CA ARG A 695 -25.58 -14.46 -15.34
C ARG A 695 -26.41 -15.71 -15.66
N TYR A 696 -26.31 -16.23 -16.89
CA TYR A 696 -27.03 -17.42 -17.35
C TYR A 696 -26.10 -18.35 -18.14
N PRO A 697 -25.24 -19.17 -17.49
CA PRO A 697 -24.29 -20.06 -18.18
C PRO A 697 -24.92 -21.04 -19.18
N ALA A 698 -26.19 -21.40 -18.98
CA ALA A 698 -26.96 -22.21 -19.94
C ALA A 698 -27.19 -21.54 -21.31
N ALA A 699 -27.14 -20.20 -21.38
CA ALA A 699 -27.28 -19.45 -22.63
C ALA A 699 -26.12 -19.69 -23.60
N LYS A 700 -25.02 -20.33 -23.18
CA LYS A 700 -23.95 -20.82 -24.07
C LYS A 700 -24.44 -21.82 -25.12
N LEU A 701 -25.53 -22.54 -24.85
CA LEU A 701 -26.20 -23.39 -25.85
C LEU A 701 -26.76 -22.58 -27.03
N LEU A 702 -26.87 -21.25 -26.89
CA LEU A 702 -27.36 -20.32 -27.89
C LEU A 702 -26.25 -19.44 -28.50
N LEU A 703 -24.96 -19.68 -28.21
CA LEU A 703 -23.83 -18.88 -28.72
C LEU A 703 -23.85 -18.70 -30.25
N PHE A 704 -24.20 -19.76 -30.97
CA PHE A 704 -24.31 -19.77 -32.44
C PHE A 704 -25.71 -19.40 -32.96
N SER A 705 -26.62 -18.93 -32.09
CA SER A 705 -27.96 -18.51 -32.51
C SER A 705 -27.95 -17.11 -33.16
N PRO A 706 -28.80 -16.85 -34.17
CA PRO A 706 -28.91 -15.54 -34.80
C PRO A 706 -29.19 -14.40 -33.80
N SER A 707 -29.93 -14.68 -32.74
CA SER A 707 -30.27 -13.69 -31.69
C SER A 707 -29.04 -13.19 -30.93
N LEU A 708 -28.08 -14.07 -30.63
CA LEU A 708 -26.85 -13.70 -29.93
C LEU A 708 -25.82 -13.06 -30.87
N GLN A 709 -25.74 -13.52 -32.12
CA GLN A 709 -24.93 -12.85 -33.17
C GLN A 709 -25.45 -11.43 -33.47
N PHE A 710 -26.78 -11.24 -33.51
CA PHE A 710 -27.38 -9.91 -33.65
C PHE A 710 -27.09 -9.01 -32.44
N LEU A 711 -27.09 -9.54 -31.22
CA LEU A 711 -26.73 -8.78 -30.03
C LEU A 711 -25.25 -8.32 -30.07
N TRP A 712 -24.33 -9.18 -30.52
CA TRP A 712 -22.94 -8.79 -30.82
C TRP A 712 -22.82 -7.70 -31.90
N MET A 713 -23.63 -7.77 -32.96
CA MET A 713 -23.67 -6.75 -34.01
C MET A 713 -24.14 -5.39 -33.46
N VAL A 714 -25.20 -5.39 -32.64
CA VAL A 714 -25.72 -4.18 -31.99
C VAL A 714 -24.70 -3.57 -31.02
N GLU A 715 -24.01 -4.39 -30.22
CA GLU A 715 -22.97 -3.93 -29.30
C GLU A 715 -21.75 -3.30 -30.02
N LYS A 716 -21.36 -3.86 -31.17
CA LYS A 716 -20.31 -3.26 -32.02
C LYS A 716 -20.75 -1.91 -32.60
N GLN A 717 -22.02 -1.77 -32.98
CA GLN A 717 -22.56 -0.56 -33.62
C GLN A 717 -22.91 0.57 -32.63
N PHE A 718 -23.29 0.27 -31.38
CA PHE A 718 -23.76 1.25 -30.39
C PHE A 718 -22.87 1.28 -29.11
N PRO A 719 -21.74 2.00 -29.12
CA PRO A 719 -20.70 1.96 -28.08
C PRO A 719 -21.06 2.64 -26.73
N ILE A 720 -22.35 2.82 -26.43
CA ILE A 720 -22.84 3.65 -25.30
C ILE A 720 -22.73 2.94 -23.94
N LEU A 721 -22.54 1.61 -23.93
CA LEU A 721 -22.55 0.76 -22.73
C LEU A 721 -21.26 -0.05 -22.50
N ARG A 722 -20.12 0.35 -23.08
CA ARG A 722 -18.87 -0.43 -23.00
C ARG A 722 -18.27 -0.38 -21.59
N ALA A 723 -18.11 -1.55 -20.98
CA ALA A 723 -17.28 -1.74 -19.80
C ALA A 723 -15.79 -1.84 -20.19
N PRO A 724 -14.85 -1.39 -19.34
CA PRO A 724 -13.41 -1.62 -19.54
C PRO A 724 -13.09 -3.11 -19.67
N ARG A 725 -12.22 -3.46 -20.62
CA ARG A 725 -12.08 -4.83 -21.12
C ARG A 725 -10.67 -5.19 -21.57
N VAL A 726 -10.38 -6.48 -21.66
CA VAL A 726 -9.17 -6.96 -22.35
C VAL A 726 -9.44 -7.01 -23.84
N VAL A 727 -8.48 -6.52 -24.63
CA VAL A 727 -8.46 -6.62 -26.08
C VAL A 727 -7.18 -7.33 -26.51
N ASP A 728 -7.33 -8.41 -27.25
CA ASP A 728 -6.25 -9.07 -28.00
C ASP A 728 -6.45 -8.72 -29.48
N ARG A 729 -5.54 -7.95 -30.06
CA ARG A 729 -5.61 -7.51 -31.46
C ARG A 729 -5.07 -8.53 -32.46
N ARG A 730 -4.44 -9.59 -31.97
CA ARG A 730 -3.71 -10.61 -32.74
C ARG A 730 -3.94 -12.00 -32.12
N PRO A 731 -5.20 -12.41 -31.91
CA PRO A 731 -5.49 -13.67 -31.22
C PRO A 731 -4.89 -14.83 -32.04
N ALA A 732 -4.14 -15.70 -31.38
CA ALA A 732 -3.48 -16.81 -32.03
C ALA A 732 -4.52 -17.86 -32.47
N MET A 733 -4.45 -18.31 -33.73
CA MET A 733 -5.38 -19.31 -34.28
C MET A 733 -5.15 -20.73 -33.75
N ASN A 734 -3.97 -20.99 -33.18
CA ASN A 734 -3.58 -22.31 -32.67
C ASN A 734 -3.07 -22.23 -31.20
N PRO A 735 -3.33 -23.25 -30.37
CA PRO A 735 -2.80 -23.31 -29.00
C PRO A 735 -1.28 -23.25 -28.96
N MET A 736 -0.73 -22.32 -28.17
CA MET A 736 0.71 -22.03 -28.15
C MET A 736 1.49 -22.89 -27.15
N PHE A 737 0.82 -23.49 -26.15
CA PHE A 737 1.47 -24.30 -25.13
C PHE A 737 1.85 -25.71 -25.66
N PRO A 738 3.12 -26.13 -25.61
CA PRO A 738 3.53 -27.45 -26.12
C PRO A 738 2.85 -28.63 -25.39
N ARG A 739 2.42 -29.65 -26.14
CA ARG A 739 1.81 -30.90 -25.60
C ARG A 739 0.58 -30.69 -24.71
N TRP A 740 -0.12 -29.55 -24.85
CA TRP A 740 -1.26 -29.17 -24.02
C TRP A 740 -2.36 -30.24 -23.91
N MET A 741 -2.63 -31.00 -24.98
CA MET A 741 -3.62 -32.10 -24.97
C MET A 741 -3.24 -33.23 -24.01
N GLU A 742 -1.97 -33.63 -23.99
CA GLU A 742 -1.45 -34.68 -23.11
C GLU A 742 -1.53 -34.26 -21.64
N ILE A 743 -1.21 -33.00 -21.38
CA ILE A 743 -1.24 -32.41 -20.03
C ILE A 743 -2.68 -32.31 -19.51
N LEU A 744 -3.65 -31.96 -20.37
CA LEU A 744 -5.08 -32.02 -20.00
C LEU A 744 -5.58 -33.45 -19.81
N ALA A 745 -5.10 -34.43 -20.59
CA ALA A 745 -5.46 -35.83 -20.42
C ALA A 745 -4.91 -36.41 -19.10
N ALA A 746 -3.71 -35.99 -18.68
CA ALA A 746 -3.14 -36.32 -17.38
C ALA A 746 -3.85 -35.62 -16.19
N HIS A 747 -4.56 -34.50 -16.46
CA HIS A 747 -5.22 -33.68 -15.45
C HIS A 747 -6.70 -33.43 -15.78
N PRO A 748 -7.56 -34.48 -15.79
CA PRO A 748 -8.97 -34.39 -16.17
C PRO A 748 -9.87 -33.71 -15.11
N GLY A 749 -9.27 -33.03 -14.12
CA GLY A 749 -9.96 -32.40 -13.01
C GLY A 749 -10.93 -31.31 -13.48
N ARG A 750 -12.16 -31.36 -12.95
CA ARG A 750 -13.14 -30.27 -13.07
C ARG A 750 -13.16 -29.51 -11.74
N PRO A 751 -13.26 -28.17 -11.76
CA PRO A 751 -13.29 -27.37 -10.55
C PRO A 751 -14.56 -27.63 -9.73
N ALA A 752 -14.47 -27.37 -8.43
CA ALA A 752 -15.63 -27.38 -7.56
C ALA A 752 -16.63 -26.31 -8.03
N LYS A 753 -17.86 -26.72 -8.41
CA LYS A 753 -18.87 -25.81 -8.93
C LYS A 753 -19.26 -24.75 -7.89
N TYR A 754 -18.74 -23.54 -8.05
CA TYR A 754 -19.06 -22.41 -7.19
C TYR A 754 -20.24 -21.61 -7.74
N TYR A 755 -21.38 -21.65 -7.05
CA TYR A 755 -22.63 -20.98 -7.46
C TYR A 755 -22.88 -19.62 -6.76
N GLY A 756 -21.92 -19.14 -5.95
CA GLY A 756 -21.99 -17.81 -5.31
C GLY A 756 -21.37 -16.71 -6.18
N GLU A 757 -21.39 -15.47 -5.69
CA GLU A 757 -20.57 -14.41 -6.27
C GLU A 757 -19.08 -14.79 -6.16
N MET A 758 -18.40 -15.05 -7.28
CA MET A 758 -16.97 -15.42 -7.30
C MET A 758 -16.03 -14.35 -6.69
N GLU A 759 -16.55 -13.17 -6.36
CA GLU A 759 -15.87 -12.11 -5.61
C GLU A 759 -15.84 -12.39 -4.11
N LYS A 760 -16.89 -12.99 -3.54
CA LYS A 760 -17.09 -13.19 -2.09
C LYS A 760 -16.80 -14.63 -1.64
N LEU A 761 -15.63 -15.16 -2.03
CA LEU A 761 -15.14 -16.44 -1.51
C LEU A 761 -14.92 -16.33 0.01
N PRO A 762 -15.56 -17.16 0.85
CA PRO A 762 -15.68 -16.93 2.30
C PRO A 762 -14.39 -17.12 3.13
N HIS A 763 -13.24 -17.32 2.46
CA HIS A 763 -11.94 -17.59 3.07
C HIS A 763 -10.80 -16.72 2.49
N MET A 764 -11.12 -15.62 1.79
CA MET A 764 -10.12 -14.56 1.60
C MET A 764 -9.89 -13.85 2.94
N PRO A 765 -8.64 -13.74 3.43
CA PRO A 765 -8.31 -12.69 4.38
C PRO A 765 -8.64 -11.34 3.73
N GLY A 766 -9.44 -10.53 4.40
CA GLY A 766 -9.68 -9.15 3.96
C GLY A 766 -8.41 -8.32 4.09
N GLY A 767 -8.26 -7.33 3.20
CA GLY A 767 -7.47 -6.13 3.48
C GLY A 767 -8.25 -5.15 4.36
#